data_AF-A0A4W2E427-F1
#
_entry.id   AF-A0A4W2E427-F1
#
_cell.length_a   1.000
_cell.length_b   1.000
_cell.length_c   1.000
_cell.angle_alpha   90.00
_cell.angle_beta   90.00
_cell.angle_gamma   90.00
#
_symmetry.space_group_name_H-M   'P 1'
#
loop_
_entity.id
_entity.type
_entity.pdbx_description
1 polymer ?
#
loop_
_entity_poly.entity_id
_entity_poly.type
_entity_poly.pdbx_seq_one_letter_code
_entity_poly.pdbx_strand_id
1 'polypeptide(L)'
;MRRFKRKHLTAIECQHLARSHLAASQSFQRWTSRDPNHGLYPRPRTKRGARGQGCLRYSLDFFLAGQQPCTNDMAKSNSVGQDSSKDSEDEMIFVAGSPCALPPGGDGEARLHSSGSALPARKRSRSLDDERNPAPGTSPWDGVSKKTPWHHSSPSCTRPREARPEAEVGVGQLTVQPGEPSQEVEDLGPDPVPDSHYGLLGTLPCQEPPSHICSLPSEVLRHIFAFLPVEDLYWNLSLVCRLWREVISDPLFIPWKKLYHRYLMNEEQAVSKVDGILSSYGIEKESDLCVLNLIRYTATTKCSPSVDPGQALWSLRDHLLLPEAEACVRQHLPDLCAAPAGVNVWALVAAIVLLSSSVSDIQQLLFCLRRPSSTVTVPDVTETLYCIAVLLYAMREKGISISNRIHYNIFYCLYLQENSCAQASGDKEEPSVWPGKKTTIQLTHEQQLILSHKMEPLQVVKIMAFAGTGKTSTLVKYAEKWSQSRFLYVTFNKSIAKQAERVFPSNVICKTFHSMAYGHIGRKYQLKKKLNLFKLTPFMVNSVLTEGKGGFIRAKLVCKTLENFFASADEELTIDHVPIWCKNTQGQRVMVEQSEKLNGVLEASRLWDNMRKLGECREEAYHMTHDAIMNIVLSQPCGKIFVGDPHQQIYTFRGAVNALFTVPHTHVFYLTQSFRFGVEIAYVGATILDVCKRVRRKTLVGGNHQSGIRGDSKGQVALLSRTNANVFDEAVRVTEGEVPARIHLIGGIKSFGLDRIIDIWTLLQPEEERKKRNLIIKDKFIRRWAHKEGFSGFKRYVTAAEDKELEAKIAVVEKYNIRIPELVARIERCHIEDLDFAEYILGTVHKAKGLEFDTVHVLDDFVKVPCARHNLAQLPHFRVESFSEDEWNLLYVAVTRAKKRLIMTRSLENILTLAGEYFLQAELTSNVLKTGVVRCCVGQCSNAIPVDAALTMRKLPITYSNRKENKGGYLCHSCVEQRIGPLAFLTASPEQVRAMVRTVENVVLPRHEALLFLVF
;
A
#
# COMPACT_ATOMS: atom_id res chain seq x y z
N MET A 1 42.69 -24.43 5.64
CA MET A 1 43.91 -23.59 5.73
C MET A 1 44.40 -23.21 4.33
N ARG A 2 44.76 -21.94 4.10
CA ARG A 2 45.87 -21.47 3.21
C ARG A 2 45.98 -19.95 3.37
N ARG A 3 47.19 -19.38 3.34
CA ARG A 3 47.42 -17.92 3.49
C ARG A 3 47.63 -17.26 2.13
N PHE A 4 46.92 -16.17 1.83
CA PHE A 4 47.30 -15.25 0.75
C PHE A 4 48.13 -14.08 1.29
N LYS A 5 49.20 -13.73 0.59
CA LYS A 5 50.05 -12.56 0.89
C LYS A 5 49.47 -11.33 0.19
N ARG A 6 49.37 -10.19 0.90
CA ARG A 6 49.22 -8.87 0.26
C ARG A 6 50.61 -8.31 -0.07
N LYS A 7 50.80 -7.81 -1.29
CA LYS A 7 51.88 -6.84 -1.57
C LYS A 7 51.45 -5.47 -1.02
N HIS A 8 52.42 -4.68 -0.58
CA HIS A 8 52.23 -3.25 -0.34
C HIS A 8 52.94 -2.46 -1.45
N LEU A 9 52.28 -1.43 -1.96
CA LEU A 9 52.91 -0.40 -2.80
C LEU A 9 53.80 0.49 -1.92
N THR A 10 54.85 1.04 -2.53
CA THR A 10 55.83 1.92 -1.89
C THR A 10 55.41 3.38 -1.95
N ALA A 11 56.02 4.21 -1.09
CA ALA A 11 55.74 5.65 -1.06
C ALA A 11 56.13 6.38 -2.36
N ILE A 12 57.08 5.84 -3.12
CA ILE A 12 57.56 6.42 -4.38
C ILE A 12 56.51 6.25 -5.49
N GLU A 13 55.89 5.08 -5.58
CA GLU A 13 54.79 4.80 -6.52
C GLU A 13 53.58 5.73 -6.24
N CYS A 14 53.30 6.02 -4.97
CA CYS A 14 52.27 6.97 -4.57
C CYS A 14 52.61 8.43 -4.93
N GLN A 15 53.90 8.81 -4.94
CA GLN A 15 54.32 10.16 -5.31
C GLN A 15 54.31 10.43 -6.82
N HIS A 16 54.48 9.41 -7.66
CA HIS A 16 54.32 9.55 -9.11
C HIS A 16 52.88 9.83 -9.52
N LEU A 17 51.90 9.17 -8.89
CA LEU A 17 50.47 9.42 -9.12
C LEU A 17 50.02 10.83 -8.69
N ALA A 18 50.75 11.49 -7.79
CA ALA A 18 50.38 12.80 -7.25
C ALA A 18 50.86 14.01 -8.09
N ARG A 19 51.60 13.79 -9.18
CA ARG A 19 52.28 14.86 -9.95
C ARG A 19 51.71 15.15 -11.35
N SER A 20 50.68 14.46 -11.80
CA SER A 20 50.17 14.56 -13.18
C SER A 20 49.11 15.64 -13.43
N HIS A 21 48.51 16.25 -12.40
CA HIS A 21 47.42 17.21 -12.56
C HIS A 21 47.59 18.48 -11.71
N LEU A 22 48.33 19.47 -12.22
CA LEU A 22 48.22 20.88 -11.81
C LEU A 22 48.93 21.83 -12.82
N ALA A 23 48.23 22.18 -13.90
CA ALA A 23 48.62 23.27 -14.81
C ALA A 23 47.38 23.80 -15.58
N ALA A 24 47.44 25.06 -16.02
CA ALA A 24 46.42 25.81 -16.77
C ALA A 24 45.11 26.17 -16.03
N SER A 25 44.81 27.48 -16.03
CA SER A 25 43.56 28.14 -15.61
C SER A 25 42.69 28.44 -16.85
N GLN A 26 41.47 29.00 -16.81
CA GLN A 26 40.73 29.72 -15.76
C GLN A 26 39.21 29.73 -16.05
N SER A 27 38.41 30.20 -15.08
CA SER A 27 37.02 30.72 -15.19
C SER A 27 35.83 29.72 -15.12
N PHE A 28 34.66 30.32 -14.87
CA PHE A 28 33.33 29.78 -14.57
C PHE A 28 33.08 29.12 -13.20
N GLN A 29 31.86 29.41 -12.69
CA GLN A 29 31.38 29.05 -11.36
C GLN A 29 30.90 27.60 -11.33
N ARG A 30 31.08 26.89 -10.20
CA ARG A 30 30.56 25.52 -10.02
C ARG A 30 29.71 25.43 -8.77
N TRP A 31 28.42 25.16 -8.93
CA TRP A 31 27.53 24.79 -7.83
C TRP A 31 28.06 23.51 -7.16
N THR A 32 28.25 23.55 -5.84
CA THR A 32 28.51 22.36 -5.04
C THR A 32 27.19 21.72 -4.62
N SER A 33 26.61 20.90 -5.49
CA SER A 33 25.74 19.82 -5.01
C SER A 33 26.60 18.91 -4.12
N ARG A 34 26.14 18.61 -2.90
CA ARG A 34 26.74 17.62 -2.02
C ARG A 34 25.66 16.73 -1.44
N ASP A 35 25.93 15.43 -1.52
CA ASP A 35 25.13 14.34 -0.98
C ASP A 35 24.85 14.54 0.53
N PRO A 36 23.58 14.51 0.98
CA PRO A 36 23.22 14.64 2.40
C PRO A 36 23.58 13.42 3.27
N ASN A 37 24.05 12.31 2.70
CA ASN A 37 24.19 11.02 3.42
C ASN A 37 25.57 10.78 4.09
N HIS A 38 26.45 11.79 4.17
CA HIS A 38 27.83 11.64 4.63
C HIS A 38 27.99 11.49 6.18
N GLY A 39 27.29 10.52 6.78
CA GLY A 39 27.39 10.16 8.19
C GLY A 39 27.40 8.65 8.50
N LEU A 40 27.05 7.78 7.53
CA LEU A 40 26.69 6.38 7.80
C LEU A 40 27.84 5.34 7.70
N TYR A 41 29.11 5.77 7.66
CA TYR A 41 30.26 4.87 7.49
C TYR A 41 31.10 4.70 8.78
N PRO A 42 31.16 3.49 9.38
CA PRO A 42 31.98 3.24 10.57
C PRO A 42 33.49 3.25 10.25
N ARG A 43 34.23 4.21 10.80
CA ARG A 43 35.69 4.32 10.62
C ARG A 43 36.45 3.34 11.55
N PRO A 44 37.49 2.62 11.07
CA PRO A 44 38.32 1.78 11.93
C PRO A 44 39.12 2.59 12.95
N ARG A 45 39.09 2.18 14.23
CA ARG A 45 39.89 2.81 15.30
C ARG A 45 41.38 2.54 15.13
N THR A 46 42.17 3.57 14.87
CA THR A 46 43.64 3.52 14.99
C THR A 46 44.07 3.68 16.45
N LYS A 47 45.00 2.83 16.91
CA LYS A 47 45.56 2.90 18.26
C LYS A 47 46.64 3.99 18.36
N ARG A 48 46.56 4.82 19.40
CA ARG A 48 47.73 5.47 20.04
C ARG A 48 47.60 5.32 21.56
N GLY A 49 48.73 5.06 22.22
CA GLY A 49 48.89 5.28 23.66
C GLY A 49 49.62 6.61 23.92
N ALA A 50 49.91 6.99 25.17
CA ALA A 50 49.66 6.29 26.43
C ALA A 50 49.73 7.24 27.64
N ARG A 51 49.32 6.71 28.81
CA ARG A 51 49.53 7.23 30.19
C ARG A 51 48.70 8.43 30.65
N GLY A 52 48.27 8.35 31.91
CA GLY A 52 47.41 9.31 32.62
C GLY A 52 46.40 8.54 33.50
N GLN A 53 46.63 8.45 34.81
CA GLN A 53 45.76 7.69 35.73
C GLN A 53 44.59 8.54 36.22
N GLY A 54 43.38 7.99 36.17
CA GLY A 54 42.16 8.55 36.77
C GLY A 54 41.09 7.47 36.85
N CYS A 55 40.69 7.08 38.06
CA CYS A 55 39.81 5.92 38.27
C CYS A 55 38.33 6.32 38.17
N LEU A 56 37.59 5.69 37.25
CA LEU A 56 36.12 5.66 37.26
C LEU A 56 35.61 4.25 36.91
N ARG A 57 34.63 3.77 37.68
CA ARG A 57 34.06 2.42 37.54
C ARG A 57 33.16 2.33 36.31
N TYR A 58 33.36 1.30 35.49
CA TYR A 58 32.31 0.75 34.64
C TYR A 58 31.58 -0.36 35.41
N SER A 59 30.28 -0.22 35.67
CA SER A 59 29.45 -1.33 36.18
C SER A 59 28.82 -2.05 34.99
N LEU A 60 29.02 -3.36 34.92
CA LEU A 60 28.42 -4.22 33.91
C LEU A 60 27.13 -4.83 34.47
N ASP A 61 26.04 -4.06 34.50
CA ASP A 61 24.75 -4.49 35.07
C ASP A 61 23.57 -4.19 34.12
N PHE A 62 23.54 -4.91 33.00
CA PHE A 62 22.33 -5.07 32.18
C PHE A 62 22.16 -6.54 31.80
N PHE A 63 20.98 -7.09 32.11
CA PHE A 63 20.56 -8.49 31.88
C PHE A 63 21.29 -9.58 32.67
N LEU A 64 20.96 -9.69 33.97
CA LEU A 64 20.79 -11.00 34.61
C LEU A 64 19.35 -11.14 35.15
N ALA A 65 18.81 -12.35 35.10
CA ALA A 65 17.44 -12.64 35.52
C ALA A 65 17.46 -13.56 36.75
N GLY A 66 16.88 -13.10 37.86
CA GLY A 66 16.62 -13.95 39.03
C GLY A 66 15.35 -14.76 38.85
N GLN A 67 15.48 -16.08 38.77
CA GLN A 67 14.42 -17.01 39.18
C GLN A 67 14.57 -17.31 40.67
N GLN A 68 13.47 -17.46 41.40
CA GLN A 68 13.29 -18.55 42.38
C GLN A 68 11.78 -18.74 42.70
N PRO A 69 11.36 -19.90 43.23
CA PRO A 69 9.95 -20.34 43.24
C PRO A 69 9.30 -20.37 44.64
N CYS A 70 8.10 -20.97 44.71
CA CYS A 70 7.36 -21.40 45.92
C CYS A 70 6.69 -20.25 46.74
N THR A 71 5.58 -20.46 47.45
CA THR A 71 4.61 -21.59 47.54
C THR A 71 3.23 -21.04 47.97
N ASN A 72 2.17 -21.85 47.86
CA ASN A 72 0.93 -21.58 48.61
C ASN A 72 1.15 -21.86 50.10
N ASP A 73 0.59 -21.03 50.99
CA ASP A 73 -0.11 -21.52 52.18
C ASP A 73 -1.01 -20.42 52.81
N MET A 74 -1.94 -20.82 53.68
CA MET A 74 -2.88 -19.92 54.38
C MET A 74 -2.65 -19.87 55.90
N ALA A 75 -3.16 -18.77 56.49
CA ALA A 75 -3.86 -18.68 57.78
C ALA A 75 -3.12 -18.20 59.05
N LYS A 76 -3.71 -17.15 59.66
CA LYS A 76 -3.55 -16.65 61.05
C LYS A 76 -2.18 -15.98 61.34
N SER A 77 -2.05 -15.07 62.31
CA SER A 77 -2.93 -14.62 63.41
C SER A 77 -2.86 -13.08 63.65
N ASN A 78 -3.57 -12.57 64.67
CA ASN A 78 -3.80 -11.14 64.93
C ASN A 78 -2.84 -10.49 65.96
N SER A 79 -2.47 -9.23 65.74
CA SER A 79 -2.31 -8.16 66.77
C SER A 79 -2.23 -6.78 66.05
N VAL A 80 -3.16 -5.83 66.20
CA VAL A 80 -3.55 -4.97 67.36
C VAL A 80 -2.64 -3.73 67.53
N GLY A 81 -3.27 -2.54 67.54
CA GLY A 81 -2.66 -1.19 67.50
C GLY A 81 -3.20 -0.40 66.30
N GLN A 82 -4.25 0.44 66.36
CA GLN A 82 -4.46 1.69 67.12
C GLN A 82 -3.39 2.77 66.79
N ASP A 83 -3.72 3.99 66.35
CA ASP A 83 -5.02 4.69 66.21
C ASP A 83 -5.19 5.30 64.78
N SER A 84 -6.39 5.33 64.18
CA SER A 84 -7.42 6.40 64.24
C SER A 84 -6.92 7.80 63.80
N SER A 85 -7.65 8.62 63.03
CA SER A 85 -8.86 8.51 62.18
C SER A 85 -8.94 9.83 61.35
N LYS A 86 -9.77 10.09 60.32
CA LYS A 86 -11.01 9.54 59.71
C LYS A 86 -10.85 9.49 58.16
N ASP A 87 -11.71 8.92 57.30
CA ASP A 87 -13.19 8.81 57.14
C ASP A 87 -13.88 10.13 56.73
N SER A 88 -14.78 10.18 55.74
CA SER A 88 -15.26 9.21 54.73
C SER A 88 -15.66 10.00 53.45
N GLU A 89 -16.42 9.59 52.41
CA GLU A 89 -17.30 8.45 52.02
C GLU A 89 -17.38 8.50 50.45
N ASP A 90 -17.96 7.59 49.65
CA ASP A 90 -18.78 6.38 49.81
C ASP A 90 -18.55 5.45 48.57
N GLU A 91 -18.84 4.13 48.62
CA GLU A 91 -18.60 3.18 47.51
C GLU A 91 -19.57 1.96 47.48
N MET A 92 -19.70 1.33 46.30
CA MET A 92 -20.40 0.04 46.03
C MET A 92 -21.96 0.14 46.04
N ILE A 93 -22.80 -0.86 45.70
CA ILE A 93 -22.70 -2.33 45.56
C ILE A 93 -23.46 -2.83 44.30
N PHE A 94 -23.05 -3.98 43.75
CA PHE A 94 -23.80 -4.76 42.73
C PHE A 94 -24.66 -5.86 43.38
N VAL A 95 -25.94 -6.01 42.99
CA VAL A 95 -26.80 -7.16 43.33
C VAL A 95 -27.63 -7.57 42.10
N ALA A 96 -28.00 -8.84 41.98
CA ALA A 96 -28.83 -9.37 40.90
C ALA A 96 -30.08 -10.09 41.45
N GLY A 97 -31.23 -9.92 40.78
CA GLY A 97 -32.49 -10.60 41.10
C GLY A 97 -33.64 -10.12 40.20
N SER A 98 -34.48 -11.05 39.73
CA SER A 98 -35.69 -10.81 38.92
C SER A 98 -36.93 -11.28 39.72
N PRO A 99 -38.19 -11.23 39.22
CA PRO A 99 -38.74 -10.56 38.03
C PRO A 99 -40.03 -9.73 38.36
N CYS A 100 -40.78 -9.29 37.32
CA CYS A 100 -42.26 -9.32 37.19
C CYS A 100 -42.99 -8.02 36.75
N ALA A 101 -43.89 -8.24 35.77
CA ALA A 101 -45.22 -7.65 35.55
C ALA A 101 -45.46 -6.13 35.43
N LEU A 102 -46.13 -5.75 34.34
CA LEU A 102 -47.10 -4.65 34.25
C LEU A 102 -48.46 -5.23 33.78
N PRO A 103 -49.63 -4.69 34.19
CA PRO A 103 -50.95 -5.26 33.90
C PRO A 103 -51.68 -4.44 32.78
N PRO A 104 -53.03 -4.50 32.56
CA PRO A 104 -53.54 -5.13 31.33
C PRO A 104 -54.64 -4.37 30.56
N GLY A 105 -55.08 -4.91 29.41
CA GLY A 105 -56.49 -4.86 28.99
C GLY A 105 -56.84 -4.23 27.63
N GLY A 106 -57.57 -5.00 26.81
CA GLY A 106 -58.47 -4.54 25.75
C GLY A 106 -57.90 -4.40 24.32
N ASP A 107 -58.62 -4.76 23.24
CA ASP A 107 -59.77 -5.69 23.13
C ASP A 107 -60.03 -6.08 21.64
N GLY A 108 -60.76 -7.18 21.39
CA GLY A 108 -61.23 -7.65 20.07
C GLY A 108 -60.21 -8.50 19.27
N GLU A 109 -60.46 -9.73 18.80
CA GLU A 109 -61.61 -10.37 18.11
C GLU A 109 -61.82 -9.94 16.64
N ALA A 110 -62.12 -10.82 15.67
CA ALA A 110 -62.05 -12.30 15.61
C ALA A 110 -62.25 -12.83 14.16
N ARG A 111 -62.16 -14.16 13.99
CA ARG A 111 -62.63 -15.01 12.86
C ARG A 111 -61.74 -15.09 11.60
N LEU A 112 -61.86 -16.12 10.75
CA LEU A 112 -61.88 -17.61 10.89
C LEU A 112 -62.09 -18.24 9.49
N HIS A 113 -61.88 -19.56 9.39
CA HIS A 113 -62.17 -20.45 8.24
C HIS A 113 -61.23 -20.38 7.01
N SER A 114 -60.98 -21.47 6.25
CA SER A 114 -60.53 -22.83 6.60
C SER A 114 -60.44 -23.74 5.35
N SER A 115 -59.38 -24.58 5.27
CA SER A 115 -59.28 -25.88 4.53
C SER A 115 -59.50 -25.90 3.00
N GLY A 116 -58.86 -26.75 2.19
CA GLY A 116 -57.86 -27.83 2.36
C GLY A 116 -57.49 -28.37 0.95
N SER A 117 -56.85 -29.52 0.68
CA SER A 117 -55.92 -30.40 1.41
C SER A 117 -55.74 -31.70 0.58
N ALA A 118 -54.51 -32.17 0.28
CA ALA A 118 -54.27 -33.51 -0.30
C ALA A 118 -52.84 -34.05 0.01
N LEU A 119 -52.72 -35.36 0.23
CA LEU A 119 -51.53 -36.15 0.65
C LEU A 119 -51.71 -37.60 0.11
N PRO A 120 -50.65 -38.43 -0.10
CA PRO A 120 -49.84 -39.09 0.95
C PRO A 120 -48.34 -39.32 0.60
N ALA A 121 -47.38 -39.75 1.46
CA ALA A 121 -47.28 -40.16 2.87
C ALA A 121 -47.22 -41.69 3.23
N ARG A 122 -46.00 -42.24 3.50
CA ARG A 122 -45.59 -43.34 4.44
C ARG A 122 -44.29 -44.07 3.94
N LYS A 123 -43.63 -44.98 4.69
CA LYS A 123 -42.83 -44.85 5.95
C LYS A 123 -42.12 -46.21 6.29
N ARG A 124 -40.79 -46.21 6.50
CA ARG A 124 -39.93 -47.16 7.31
C ARG A 124 -39.96 -48.71 7.14
N SER A 125 -38.79 -49.31 6.82
CA SER A 125 -38.08 -50.43 7.52
C SER A 125 -36.82 -50.84 6.72
N ARG A 126 -35.57 -50.92 7.23
CA ARG A 126 -34.89 -51.80 8.24
C ARG A 126 -34.42 -53.20 7.72
N SER A 127 -33.10 -53.30 7.52
CA SER A 127 -32.14 -54.41 7.83
C SER A 127 -32.20 -55.82 7.20
N LEU A 128 -31.06 -56.17 6.55
CA LEU A 128 -30.22 -57.40 6.68
C LEU A 128 -30.50 -58.72 5.90
N ASP A 129 -29.39 -59.48 5.78
CA ASP A 129 -29.15 -60.92 5.52
C ASP A 129 -29.16 -61.54 4.09
N ASP A 130 -27.92 -61.76 3.59
CA ASP A 130 -27.26 -63.03 3.18
C ASP A 130 -27.39 -63.80 1.82
N GLU A 131 -26.21 -64.27 1.39
CA GLU A 131 -25.82 -65.52 0.69
C GLU A 131 -26.51 -66.03 -0.61
N ARG A 132 -25.71 -66.20 -1.69
CA ARG A 132 -25.10 -67.53 -1.99
C ARG A 132 -23.96 -67.57 -3.02
N ASN A 133 -23.02 -68.48 -2.74
CA ASN A 133 -21.85 -68.96 -3.52
C ASN A 133 -22.22 -70.12 -4.50
N PRO A 134 -21.34 -70.74 -5.36
CA PRO A 134 -19.86 -70.98 -5.30
C PRO A 134 -19.11 -70.55 -6.62
N ALA A 135 -17.89 -70.99 -7.04
CA ALA A 135 -17.02 -72.15 -6.76
C ALA A 135 -15.50 -71.89 -7.05
N PRO A 136 -14.55 -72.81 -6.73
CA PRO A 136 -13.13 -72.44 -6.49
C PRO A 136 -12.01 -73.22 -7.26
N GLY A 137 -10.75 -72.76 -7.07
CA GLY A 137 -9.48 -73.45 -7.38
C GLY A 137 -8.46 -72.58 -8.14
N THR A 138 -7.12 -72.61 -7.92
CA THR A 138 -6.26 -73.31 -6.93
C THR A 138 -4.90 -72.57 -6.79
N SER A 139 -4.12 -72.82 -5.73
CA SER A 139 -2.73 -72.36 -5.47
C SER A 139 -1.67 -73.37 -6.05
N PRO A 140 -0.32 -73.35 -5.79
CA PRO A 140 0.52 -72.52 -4.89
C PRO A 140 1.98 -72.10 -5.34
N TRP A 141 2.54 -71.13 -4.58
CA TRP A 141 3.93 -70.93 -4.05
C TRP A 141 5.26 -71.41 -4.72
N ASP A 142 6.29 -70.56 -4.54
CA ASP A 142 7.75 -70.77 -4.36
C ASP A 142 8.71 -71.38 -5.43
N GLY A 143 9.92 -70.78 -5.54
CA GLY A 143 11.17 -71.59 -5.47
C GLY A 143 12.36 -71.36 -6.44
N VAL A 144 13.33 -70.50 -6.07
CA VAL A 144 14.80 -70.79 -6.09
C VAL A 144 15.57 -71.06 -7.43
N SER A 145 16.43 -70.08 -7.80
CA SER A 145 17.82 -70.18 -8.34
C SER A 145 18.22 -70.63 -9.77
N LYS A 146 19.11 -69.79 -10.35
CA LYS A 146 20.40 -70.07 -11.05
C LYS A 146 20.46 -70.36 -12.58
N LYS A 147 21.32 -69.52 -13.22
CA LYS A 147 22.24 -69.77 -14.36
C LYS A 147 21.70 -69.77 -15.82
N THR A 148 22.09 -68.70 -16.53
CA THR A 148 22.79 -68.63 -17.84
C THR A 148 23.47 -69.93 -18.33
N PRO A 149 23.73 -70.15 -19.66
CA PRO A 149 24.62 -69.23 -20.44
C PRO A 149 24.65 -69.21 -22.00
N TRP A 150 25.36 -68.17 -22.51
CA TRP A 150 25.97 -67.99 -23.86
C TRP A 150 25.04 -67.77 -25.10
N HIS A 151 25.49 -67.34 -26.29
CA HIS A 151 26.81 -66.87 -26.81
C HIS A 151 26.68 -65.59 -27.69
N HIS A 152 27.79 -64.83 -27.73
CA HIS A 152 28.44 -63.94 -28.74
C HIS A 152 27.77 -63.61 -30.12
N SER A 153 28.23 -62.61 -30.91
CA SER A 153 29.56 -61.94 -30.96
C SER A 153 29.56 -60.47 -31.45
N SER A 154 30.59 -59.72 -31.02
CA SER A 154 31.05 -58.45 -31.63
C SER A 154 32.20 -58.72 -32.63
N PRO A 155 32.47 -57.85 -33.62
CA PRO A 155 33.59 -56.87 -33.52
C PRO A 155 33.35 -55.56 -34.34
N SER A 156 34.25 -54.57 -34.46
CA SER A 156 35.25 -53.96 -33.56
C SER A 156 35.69 -52.57 -34.12
N CYS A 157 36.59 -51.87 -33.40
CA CYS A 157 37.07 -50.50 -33.58
C CYS A 157 37.47 -50.00 -35.00
N THR A 158 37.37 -48.68 -35.22
CA THR A 158 38.52 -47.84 -35.66
C THR A 158 38.29 -46.33 -35.48
N ARG A 159 39.38 -45.55 -35.43
CA ARG A 159 39.45 -44.08 -35.59
C ARG A 159 40.35 -43.75 -36.80
N PRO A 160 40.18 -42.58 -37.44
CA PRO A 160 41.29 -41.83 -38.02
C PRO A 160 41.46 -40.42 -37.38
N ARG A 161 42.35 -39.59 -37.94
CA ARG A 161 42.89 -38.33 -37.37
C ARG A 161 42.56 -37.07 -38.19
N GLU A 162 42.67 -35.93 -37.50
CA GLU A 162 43.21 -34.62 -37.92
C GLU A 162 42.89 -34.01 -39.31
N ALA A 163 42.37 -32.77 -39.27
CA ALA A 163 42.77 -31.69 -40.16
C ALA A 163 42.63 -30.32 -39.44
N ARG A 164 43.57 -29.38 -39.68
CA ARG A 164 43.38 -27.93 -39.46
C ARG A 164 43.09 -27.25 -40.81
N PRO A 165 42.68 -25.97 -40.82
CA PRO A 165 43.65 -24.91 -41.08
C PRO A 165 43.55 -23.71 -40.12
N GLU A 166 44.45 -22.75 -40.27
CA GLU A 166 44.58 -21.50 -39.51
C GLU A 166 44.50 -20.28 -40.46
N ALA A 167 43.86 -19.20 -40.01
CA ALA A 167 43.95 -17.78 -40.49
C ALA A 167 42.67 -17.01 -40.06
N GLU A 168 42.66 -15.70 -39.81
CA GLU A 168 43.70 -14.83 -39.22
C GLU A 168 43.04 -13.57 -38.59
N VAL A 169 43.86 -12.76 -37.92
CA VAL A 169 43.63 -11.46 -37.25
C VAL A 169 42.41 -10.59 -37.68
N GLY A 170 41.70 -10.03 -36.69
CA GLY A 170 40.73 -8.94 -36.89
C GLY A 170 40.42 -8.14 -35.61
N VAL A 171 41.32 -7.26 -35.16
CA VAL A 171 41.12 -6.42 -33.96
C VAL A 171 40.49 -5.08 -34.32
N GLY A 172 39.35 -4.76 -33.69
CA GLY A 172 38.68 -3.46 -33.81
C GLY A 172 38.28 -2.90 -32.45
N GLN A 173 39.09 -2.02 -31.87
CA GLN A 173 38.68 -1.21 -30.71
C GLN A 173 37.94 0.04 -31.20
N LEU A 174 36.74 0.29 -30.69
CA LEU A 174 36.08 1.59 -30.81
C LEU A 174 35.55 2.04 -29.45
N THR A 175 36.08 3.17 -28.99
CA THR A 175 35.81 3.75 -27.67
C THR A 175 34.58 4.66 -27.75
N VAL A 176 33.57 4.42 -26.92
CA VAL A 176 32.41 5.31 -26.75
C VAL A 176 32.24 5.63 -25.26
N GLN A 177 32.06 6.91 -24.93
CA GLN A 177 31.84 7.36 -23.55
C GLN A 177 30.33 7.33 -23.21
N PRO A 178 29.92 6.83 -22.04
CA PRO A 178 28.58 7.04 -21.51
C PRO A 178 28.49 8.42 -20.83
N GLY A 179 27.40 9.15 -21.10
CA GLY A 179 27.00 10.31 -20.29
C GLY A 179 26.17 9.86 -19.08
N GLU A 180 26.23 10.63 -17.99
CA GLU A 180 25.49 10.33 -16.75
C GLU A 180 23.97 10.53 -16.89
N PRO A 181 23.17 9.58 -16.36
CA PRO A 181 21.96 9.92 -15.63
C PRO A 181 22.04 9.50 -14.16
N SER A 182 21.17 10.11 -13.34
CA SER A 182 21.12 9.97 -11.88
C SER A 182 20.95 8.54 -11.37
N GLN A 183 21.71 8.18 -10.32
CA GLN A 183 21.59 6.90 -9.61
C GLN A 183 20.21 6.72 -8.94
N GLU A 184 19.51 5.65 -9.30
CA GLU A 184 18.63 4.93 -8.39
C GLU A 184 19.44 3.79 -7.72
N VAL A 185 18.99 3.31 -6.55
CA VAL A 185 19.71 2.26 -5.80
C VAL A 185 19.27 0.89 -6.29
N GLU A 186 20.11 0.24 -7.10
CA GLU A 186 19.88 -1.13 -7.56
C GLU A 186 20.13 -2.15 -6.44
N ASP A 187 19.07 -2.84 -6.05
CA ASP A 187 19.10 -3.95 -5.08
C ASP A 187 19.53 -5.25 -5.77
N LEU A 188 20.81 -5.30 -6.18
CA LEU A 188 21.41 -6.49 -6.79
C LEU A 188 21.59 -7.58 -5.73
N GLY A 189 20.61 -8.50 -5.68
CA GLY A 189 20.76 -9.79 -4.99
C GLY A 189 21.98 -10.55 -5.52
N PRO A 190 22.69 -11.32 -4.68
CA PRO A 190 23.93 -11.97 -5.08
C PRO A 190 23.71 -13.03 -6.16
N ASP A 191 24.60 -13.05 -7.16
CA ASP A 191 24.65 -14.09 -8.19
C ASP A 191 24.66 -15.50 -7.57
N PRO A 192 23.89 -16.46 -8.12
CA PRO A 192 23.92 -17.85 -7.67
C PRO A 192 25.20 -18.55 -8.15
N VAL A 193 26.31 -18.25 -7.49
CA VAL A 193 27.54 -19.06 -7.54
C VAL A 193 27.14 -20.53 -7.34
N PRO A 194 27.59 -21.47 -8.20
CA PRO A 194 27.08 -22.84 -8.20
C PRO A 194 27.59 -23.63 -7.00
N ASP A 195 26.94 -23.46 -5.86
CA ASP A 195 27.28 -24.16 -4.63
C ASP A 195 26.97 -25.66 -4.74
N SER A 196 27.82 -26.48 -4.13
CA SER A 196 27.92 -27.92 -4.45
C SER A 196 27.05 -28.82 -3.57
N HIS A 197 26.20 -28.23 -2.74
CA HIS A 197 25.43 -28.90 -1.69
C HIS A 197 23.93 -28.58 -1.84
N TYR A 198 23.10 -29.61 -1.97
CA TYR A 198 21.65 -29.50 -2.11
C TYR A 198 20.95 -29.79 -0.77
N GLY A 199 19.77 -29.23 -0.56
CA GLY A 199 18.97 -29.43 0.65
C GLY A 199 19.15 -28.34 1.71
N LEU A 200 18.06 -28.05 2.44
CA LEU A 200 17.91 -26.87 3.31
C LEU A 200 18.90 -26.74 4.48
N LEU A 201 19.66 -27.80 4.79
CA LEU A 201 20.65 -27.85 5.87
C LEU A 201 21.98 -28.50 5.44
N GLY A 202 22.29 -28.54 4.13
CA GLY A 202 23.61 -28.96 3.62
C GLY A 202 24.04 -30.37 4.03
N THR A 203 23.09 -31.32 4.09
CA THR A 203 23.31 -32.66 4.61
C THR A 203 24.15 -33.53 3.67
N LEU A 204 25.08 -34.30 4.25
CA LEU A 204 25.79 -35.38 3.54
C LEU A 204 24.78 -36.43 3.03
N PRO A 205 25.12 -37.17 1.94
CA PRO A 205 24.22 -38.16 1.35
C PRO A 205 24.02 -39.36 2.29
N CYS A 206 23.00 -39.27 3.14
CA CYS A 206 22.51 -40.34 4.00
C CYS A 206 21.01 -40.59 3.69
N GLN A 207 20.53 -41.77 4.06
CA GLN A 207 19.26 -42.32 3.59
C GLN A 207 18.05 -41.78 4.38
N GLU A 208 17.56 -40.59 4.01
CA GLU A 208 16.16 -40.24 4.28
C GLU A 208 15.24 -40.90 3.23
N PRO A 209 14.05 -41.40 3.62
CA PRO A 209 13.10 -41.96 2.66
C PRO A 209 12.64 -40.87 1.69
N PRO A 210 12.56 -41.15 0.37
CA PRO A 210 12.15 -40.14 -0.60
C PRO A 210 10.73 -39.67 -0.30
N SER A 211 10.55 -38.36 -0.11
CA SER A 211 9.23 -37.78 0.07
C SER A 211 8.35 -38.08 -1.15
N HIS A 212 7.07 -38.39 -0.94
CA HIS A 212 6.18 -38.90 -1.99
C HIS A 212 6.02 -37.98 -3.22
N ILE A 213 6.39 -36.70 -3.11
CA ILE A 213 6.44 -35.75 -4.23
C ILE A 213 7.69 -35.96 -5.11
N CYS A 214 8.83 -36.34 -4.53
CA CYS A 214 10.06 -36.63 -5.28
C CYS A 214 10.00 -37.94 -6.08
N SER A 215 9.00 -38.78 -5.85
CA SER A 215 8.68 -39.95 -6.68
C SER A 215 7.67 -39.67 -7.81
N LEU A 216 7.21 -38.42 -7.99
CA LEU A 216 6.29 -38.06 -9.07
C LEU A 216 7.03 -37.90 -10.42
N PRO A 217 6.40 -38.29 -11.55
CA PRO A 217 6.95 -38.04 -12.89
C PRO A 217 7.18 -36.55 -13.19
N SER A 218 8.12 -36.25 -14.10
CA SER A 218 8.56 -34.88 -14.40
C SER A 218 7.42 -34.01 -14.96
N GLU A 219 6.44 -34.65 -15.59
CA GLU A 219 5.25 -34.08 -16.21
C GLU A 219 4.28 -33.61 -15.14
N VAL A 220 4.09 -34.43 -14.09
CA VAL A 220 3.27 -34.09 -12.91
C VAL A 220 3.92 -32.96 -12.12
N LEU A 221 5.25 -33.00 -11.94
CA LEU A 221 6.00 -31.91 -11.31
C LEU A 221 5.89 -30.60 -12.09
N ARG A 222 6.04 -30.62 -13.43
CA ARG A 222 5.77 -29.45 -14.30
C ARG A 222 4.36 -28.91 -14.09
N HIS A 223 3.34 -29.76 -14.09
CA HIS A 223 1.96 -29.32 -13.84
C HIS A 223 1.78 -28.69 -12.45
N ILE A 224 2.32 -29.28 -11.39
CA ILE A 224 2.23 -28.72 -10.03
C ILE A 224 2.95 -27.37 -9.93
N PHE A 225 4.19 -27.30 -10.41
CA PHE A 225 5.03 -26.10 -10.33
C PHE A 225 4.46 -24.94 -11.17
N ALA A 226 3.72 -25.22 -12.25
CA ALA A 226 3.07 -24.18 -13.06
C ALA A 226 2.08 -23.33 -12.24
N PHE A 227 1.46 -23.88 -11.20
CA PHE A 227 0.53 -23.16 -10.32
C PHE A 227 1.19 -22.36 -9.20
N LEU A 228 2.49 -22.55 -8.91
CA LEU A 228 3.18 -21.87 -7.81
C LEU A 228 3.75 -20.52 -8.24
N PRO A 229 3.81 -19.49 -7.37
CA PRO A 229 4.41 -18.21 -7.73
C PRO A 229 5.87 -18.37 -8.19
N VAL A 230 6.26 -17.60 -9.21
CA VAL A 230 7.58 -17.70 -9.84
C VAL A 230 8.74 -17.31 -8.91
N GLU A 231 8.48 -16.41 -7.95
CA GLU A 231 9.41 -16.05 -6.86
C GLU A 231 9.77 -17.30 -6.02
N ASP A 232 8.82 -18.17 -5.70
CA ASP A 232 9.04 -19.40 -4.94
C ASP A 232 9.74 -20.50 -5.72
N LEU A 233 9.46 -20.61 -7.03
CA LEU A 233 10.16 -21.55 -7.90
C LEU A 233 11.67 -21.26 -7.90
N TYR A 234 12.06 -19.98 -7.97
CA TYR A 234 13.46 -19.58 -7.94
C TYR A 234 14.08 -19.65 -6.54
N TRP A 235 13.46 -19.09 -5.50
CA TRP A 235 14.09 -18.97 -4.18
C TRP A 235 13.94 -20.21 -3.29
N ASN A 236 12.83 -20.95 -3.39
CA ASN A 236 12.49 -22.04 -2.48
C ASN A 236 12.64 -23.41 -3.15
N LEU A 237 11.95 -23.67 -4.26
CA LEU A 237 11.89 -25.01 -4.85
C LEU A 237 13.17 -25.44 -5.58
N SER A 238 13.92 -24.50 -6.17
CA SER A 238 15.19 -24.77 -6.87
C SER A 238 16.28 -25.37 -5.97
N LEU A 239 16.18 -25.17 -4.65
CA LEU A 239 17.16 -25.60 -3.65
C LEU A 239 16.89 -27.00 -3.08
N VAL A 240 15.70 -27.57 -3.33
CA VAL A 240 15.24 -28.83 -2.72
C VAL A 240 15.99 -30.04 -3.26
N CYS A 241 16.03 -30.23 -4.58
CA CYS A 241 16.77 -31.33 -5.20
C CYS A 241 17.11 -31.04 -6.68
N ARG A 242 18.00 -31.86 -7.25
CA ARG A 242 18.45 -31.71 -8.65
C ARG A 242 17.30 -31.79 -9.67
N LEU A 243 16.42 -32.78 -9.55
CA LEU A 243 15.26 -32.95 -10.44
C LEU A 243 14.35 -31.72 -10.45
N TRP A 244 14.07 -31.13 -9.28
CA TRP A 244 13.25 -29.92 -9.20
C TRP A 244 13.97 -28.73 -9.83
N ARG A 245 15.28 -28.57 -9.58
CA ARG A 245 16.10 -27.54 -10.23
C ARG A 245 16.14 -27.71 -11.75
N GLU A 246 16.30 -28.93 -12.25
CA GLU A 246 16.31 -29.25 -13.69
C GLU A 246 14.98 -28.88 -14.36
N VAL A 247 13.84 -29.27 -13.76
CA VAL A 247 12.51 -28.86 -14.24
C VAL A 247 12.31 -27.34 -14.18
N ILE A 248 12.79 -26.67 -13.13
CA ILE A 248 12.63 -25.21 -12.96
C ILE A 248 13.58 -24.42 -13.88
N SER A 249 14.78 -24.95 -14.18
CA SER A 249 15.74 -24.34 -15.11
C SER A 249 15.44 -24.59 -16.59
N ASP A 250 14.59 -25.56 -16.92
CA ASP A 250 14.12 -25.83 -18.29
C ASP A 250 13.56 -24.54 -18.95
N PRO A 251 14.11 -24.08 -20.10
CA PRO A 251 13.67 -22.84 -20.76
C PRO A 251 12.29 -22.99 -21.45
N LEU A 252 11.82 -24.22 -21.69
CA LEU A 252 10.50 -24.51 -22.26
C LEU A 252 9.40 -24.63 -21.19
N PHE A 253 9.77 -24.80 -19.92
CA PHE A 253 8.83 -24.79 -18.81
C PHE A 253 8.44 -23.36 -18.42
N ILE A 254 7.15 -23.00 -18.53
CA ILE A 254 6.56 -21.68 -18.19
C ILE A 254 7.36 -20.44 -18.69
N PRO A 255 7.70 -20.37 -20.00
CA PRO A 255 8.57 -19.34 -20.56
C PRO A 255 8.05 -17.91 -20.38
N TRP A 256 6.73 -17.67 -20.46
CA TRP A 256 6.14 -16.33 -20.34
C TRP A 256 6.07 -15.84 -18.90
N LYS A 257 5.69 -16.70 -17.95
CA LYS A 257 5.73 -16.41 -16.51
C LYS A 257 7.15 -16.09 -16.05
N LYS A 258 8.15 -16.84 -16.53
CA LYS A 258 9.59 -16.55 -16.32
C LYS A 258 10.04 -15.25 -16.99
N LEU A 259 9.56 -14.95 -18.20
CA LEU A 259 9.91 -13.72 -18.92
C LEU A 259 9.30 -12.48 -18.23
N TYR A 260 8.05 -12.57 -17.76
CA TYR A 260 7.36 -11.53 -17.01
C TYR A 260 8.11 -11.14 -15.73
N HIS A 261 8.53 -12.14 -14.93
CA HIS A 261 9.35 -11.88 -13.75
C HIS A 261 10.65 -11.14 -14.09
N ARG A 262 11.41 -11.64 -15.08
CA ARG A 262 12.71 -11.06 -15.46
C ARG A 262 12.57 -9.67 -16.09
N TYR A 263 11.49 -9.40 -16.83
CA TYR A 263 11.17 -8.06 -17.34
C TYR A 263 10.81 -7.08 -16.20
N LEU A 264 10.02 -7.50 -15.19
CA LEU A 264 9.73 -6.67 -14.01
C LEU A 264 10.96 -6.36 -13.14
N MET A 265 11.95 -7.25 -13.15
CA MET A 265 13.26 -7.04 -12.53
C MET A 265 14.22 -6.21 -13.41
N ASN A 266 13.79 -5.79 -14.62
CA ASN A 266 14.58 -5.01 -15.59
C ASN A 266 15.86 -5.73 -16.09
N GLU A 267 15.81 -7.06 -16.23
CA GLU A 267 16.92 -7.85 -16.77
C GLU A 267 17.14 -7.54 -18.26
N GLU A 268 18.34 -7.06 -18.64
CA GLU A 268 18.66 -6.61 -20.00
C GLU A 268 18.29 -7.62 -21.10
N GLN A 269 18.54 -8.91 -20.87
CA GLN A 269 18.22 -9.99 -21.82
C GLN A 269 16.70 -10.18 -21.99
N ALA A 270 15.93 -10.01 -20.91
CA ALA A 270 14.47 -10.07 -20.95
C ALA A 270 13.88 -8.84 -21.65
N VAL A 271 14.41 -7.64 -21.35
CA VAL A 271 14.00 -6.39 -22.00
C VAL A 271 14.30 -6.43 -23.49
N SER A 272 15.54 -6.75 -23.88
CA SER A 272 15.97 -6.89 -25.28
C SER A 272 15.14 -7.92 -26.06
N LYS A 273 14.84 -9.08 -25.45
CA LYS A 273 13.97 -10.10 -26.07
C LYS A 273 12.55 -9.58 -26.32
N VAL A 274 11.95 -8.86 -25.37
CA VAL A 274 10.59 -8.32 -25.51
C VAL A 274 10.55 -7.15 -26.48
N ASP A 275 11.56 -6.27 -26.47
CA ASP A 275 11.69 -5.18 -27.44
C ASP A 275 11.82 -5.71 -28.88
N GLY A 276 12.63 -6.75 -29.10
CA GLY A 276 12.72 -7.44 -30.39
C GLY A 276 11.39 -8.07 -30.83
N ILE A 277 10.56 -8.55 -29.90
CA ILE A 277 9.20 -9.03 -30.18
C ILE A 277 8.27 -7.86 -30.58
N LEU A 278 8.34 -6.72 -29.88
CA LEU A 278 7.51 -5.55 -30.19
C LEU A 278 7.80 -5.02 -31.61
N SER A 279 9.06 -4.77 -31.94
CA SER A 279 9.42 -4.25 -33.28
C SER A 279 9.18 -5.25 -34.40
N SER A 280 9.49 -6.54 -34.21
CA SER A 280 9.27 -7.56 -35.27
C SER A 280 7.80 -7.81 -35.62
N TYR A 281 6.87 -7.43 -34.75
CA TYR A 281 5.42 -7.49 -34.99
C TYR A 281 4.77 -6.11 -35.17
N GLY A 282 5.55 -5.03 -35.26
CA GLY A 282 5.02 -3.67 -35.44
C GLY A 282 4.11 -3.22 -34.30
N ILE A 283 4.44 -3.61 -33.06
CA ILE A 283 3.77 -3.23 -31.82
C ILE A 283 4.45 -1.98 -31.24
N GLU A 284 4.54 -0.95 -32.08
CA GLU A 284 5.26 0.29 -31.82
C GLU A 284 4.28 1.46 -31.62
N LYS A 285 4.75 2.58 -31.06
CA LYS A 285 3.89 3.70 -30.66
C LYS A 285 3.33 4.47 -31.86
N GLU A 286 4.05 4.42 -32.97
CA GLU A 286 3.77 5.01 -34.26
C GLU A 286 2.84 4.11 -35.11
N SER A 287 2.56 2.89 -34.65
CA SER A 287 1.72 1.90 -35.33
C SER A 287 0.28 1.94 -34.80
N ASP A 288 -0.65 2.46 -35.62
CA ASP A 288 -2.09 2.41 -35.32
C ASP A 288 -2.56 0.97 -35.04
N LEU A 289 -1.96 -0.03 -35.71
CA LEU A 289 -2.34 -1.44 -35.61
C LEU A 289 -1.71 -2.18 -34.42
N CYS A 290 -0.93 -1.53 -33.55
CA CYS A 290 -0.16 -2.20 -32.49
C CYS A 290 -0.99 -3.14 -31.59
N VAL A 291 -2.24 -2.77 -31.24
CA VAL A 291 -3.14 -3.61 -30.42
C VAL A 291 -3.67 -4.82 -31.21
N LEU A 292 -3.98 -4.64 -32.50
CA LEU A 292 -4.40 -5.74 -33.38
C LEU A 292 -3.24 -6.70 -33.68
N ASN A 293 -2.01 -6.18 -33.75
CA ASN A 293 -0.80 -6.96 -33.91
C ASN A 293 -0.43 -7.73 -32.63
N LEU A 294 -0.77 -7.24 -31.43
CA LEU A 294 -0.73 -8.03 -30.20
C LEU A 294 -1.67 -9.23 -30.28
N ILE A 295 -2.91 -9.06 -30.77
CA ILE A 295 -3.83 -10.19 -30.98
C ILE A 295 -3.24 -11.19 -31.97
N ARG A 296 -2.72 -10.73 -33.12
CA ARG A 296 -2.02 -11.61 -34.08
C ARG A 296 -0.88 -12.38 -33.43
N TYR A 297 -0.02 -11.72 -32.66
CA TYR A 297 1.10 -12.35 -31.95
C TYR A 297 0.62 -13.45 -30.99
N THR A 298 -0.42 -13.19 -30.20
CA THR A 298 -0.98 -14.21 -29.29
C THR A 298 -1.64 -15.38 -30.03
N ALA A 299 -2.14 -15.15 -31.25
CA ALA A 299 -2.74 -16.18 -32.09
C ALA A 299 -1.70 -17.03 -32.84
N THR A 300 -0.54 -16.47 -33.23
CA THR A 300 0.54 -17.20 -33.92
C THR A 300 1.50 -17.91 -32.98
N THR A 301 1.76 -17.37 -31.79
CA THR A 301 2.72 -17.98 -30.83
C THR A 301 2.22 -19.24 -30.14
N LYS A 302 0.93 -19.57 -30.26
CA LYS A 302 0.32 -20.72 -29.57
C LYS A 302 -0.55 -21.59 -30.45
N CYS A 303 0.07 -22.66 -30.96
CA CYS A 303 -0.63 -23.86 -31.41
C CYS A 303 -0.09 -25.06 -30.62
N SER A 304 -0.47 -25.18 -29.33
CA SER A 304 -0.27 -26.42 -28.57
C SER A 304 -1.03 -27.54 -29.29
N PRO A 305 -0.36 -28.60 -29.81
CA PRO A 305 -0.98 -29.57 -30.72
C PRO A 305 -2.03 -30.48 -30.06
N SER A 306 -2.24 -30.34 -28.75
CA SER A 306 -3.27 -30.99 -27.93
C SER A 306 -4.60 -30.25 -27.87
N VAL A 307 -4.69 -29.01 -28.36
CA VAL A 307 -5.92 -28.19 -28.27
C VAL A 307 -6.79 -28.38 -29.51
N ASP A 308 -7.97 -28.98 -29.34
CA ASP A 308 -9.05 -28.93 -30.32
C ASP A 308 -9.71 -27.54 -30.31
N PRO A 309 -9.65 -26.77 -31.42
CA PRO A 309 -10.32 -25.47 -31.51
C PRO A 309 -11.84 -25.58 -31.30
N GLY A 310 -12.49 -26.65 -31.77
CA GLY A 310 -13.94 -26.81 -31.71
C GLY A 310 -14.46 -26.90 -30.27
N GLN A 311 -13.89 -27.80 -29.46
CA GLN A 311 -14.23 -27.94 -28.04
C GLN A 311 -13.85 -26.70 -27.20
N ALA A 312 -12.75 -26.03 -27.54
CA ALA A 312 -12.35 -24.79 -26.88
C ALA A 312 -13.34 -23.63 -27.18
N LEU A 313 -13.72 -23.42 -28.44
CA LEU A 313 -14.75 -22.45 -28.85
C LEU A 313 -16.10 -22.75 -28.17
N TRP A 314 -16.54 -24.01 -28.21
CA TRP A 314 -17.81 -24.44 -27.59
C TRP A 314 -17.82 -24.19 -26.07
N SER A 315 -16.68 -24.34 -25.40
CA SER A 315 -16.54 -24.05 -23.97
C SER A 315 -16.57 -22.56 -23.65
N LEU A 316 -16.22 -21.68 -24.60
CA LEU A 316 -16.29 -20.21 -24.48
C LEU A 316 -17.69 -19.63 -24.73
N ARG A 317 -18.63 -20.38 -25.33
CA ARG A 317 -19.94 -19.87 -25.78
C ARG A 317 -20.78 -19.16 -24.69
N ASP A 318 -20.57 -19.51 -23.42
CA ASP A 318 -21.28 -18.97 -22.26
C ASP A 318 -20.59 -17.69 -21.70
N HIS A 319 -19.59 -17.13 -22.40
CA HIS A 319 -18.86 -15.92 -22.00
C HIS A 319 -19.53 -14.65 -22.51
N LEU A 320 -19.77 -13.69 -21.61
CA LEU A 320 -20.55 -12.49 -21.91
C LEU A 320 -19.95 -11.58 -23.01
N LEU A 321 -18.63 -11.57 -23.19
CA LEU A 321 -17.93 -10.74 -24.19
C LEU A 321 -17.54 -11.53 -25.44
N LEU A 322 -17.95 -12.81 -25.59
CA LEU A 322 -17.67 -13.57 -26.80
C LEU A 322 -18.28 -12.93 -28.06
N PRO A 323 -19.54 -12.45 -28.08
CA PRO A 323 -20.12 -11.83 -29.27
C PRO A 323 -19.34 -10.59 -29.72
N GLU A 324 -18.93 -9.74 -28.77
CA GLU A 324 -18.13 -8.55 -29.04
C GLU A 324 -16.72 -8.92 -29.55
N ALA A 325 -16.06 -9.90 -28.93
CA ALA A 325 -14.74 -10.38 -29.35
C ALA A 325 -14.77 -11.02 -30.75
N GLU A 326 -15.77 -11.85 -31.04
CA GLU A 326 -15.97 -12.43 -32.38
C GLU A 326 -16.21 -11.35 -33.44
N ALA A 327 -17.00 -10.32 -33.13
CA ALA A 327 -17.27 -9.24 -34.07
C ALA A 327 -16.02 -8.38 -34.35
N CYS A 328 -15.23 -8.07 -33.31
CA CYS A 328 -13.91 -7.42 -33.44
C CYS A 328 -12.96 -8.23 -34.33
N VAL A 329 -12.78 -9.52 -34.05
CA VAL A 329 -11.83 -10.37 -34.80
C VAL A 329 -12.29 -10.58 -36.25
N ARG A 330 -13.59 -10.77 -36.50
CA ARG A 330 -14.11 -10.91 -37.88
C ARG A 330 -13.98 -9.62 -38.70
N GLN A 331 -14.14 -8.43 -38.10
CA GLN A 331 -14.02 -7.17 -38.84
C GLN A 331 -12.56 -6.75 -39.09
N HIS A 332 -11.68 -6.91 -38.09
CA HIS A 332 -10.33 -6.33 -38.14
C HIS A 332 -9.20 -7.35 -38.37
N LEU A 333 -9.46 -8.65 -38.19
CA LEU A 333 -8.50 -9.75 -38.32
C LEU A 333 -9.09 -10.95 -39.11
N PRO A 334 -9.62 -10.74 -40.34
CA PRO A 334 -10.22 -11.80 -41.14
C PRO A 334 -9.23 -12.93 -41.48
N ASP A 335 -7.93 -12.64 -41.47
CA ASP A 335 -6.83 -13.60 -41.58
C ASP A 335 -6.90 -14.70 -40.50
N LEU A 336 -7.40 -14.38 -39.30
CA LEU A 336 -7.55 -15.31 -38.17
C LEU A 336 -8.90 -16.05 -38.16
N CYS A 337 -9.72 -15.88 -39.20
CA CYS A 337 -11.06 -16.48 -39.34
C CYS A 337 -11.16 -17.50 -40.49
N ALA A 338 -10.09 -17.69 -41.29
CA ALA A 338 -10.13 -18.40 -42.57
C ALA A 338 -9.98 -19.94 -42.50
N ALA A 339 -9.91 -20.53 -41.31
CA ALA A 339 -9.75 -21.97 -41.14
C ALA A 339 -11.12 -22.71 -41.14
N PRO A 340 -11.19 -23.98 -41.58
CA PRO A 340 -12.43 -24.78 -41.54
C PRO A 340 -12.95 -25.07 -40.12
N ALA A 341 -12.19 -24.72 -39.08
CA ALA A 341 -12.58 -24.80 -37.67
C ALA A 341 -13.14 -23.49 -37.09
N GLY A 342 -13.27 -22.42 -37.88
CA GLY A 342 -13.78 -21.12 -37.46
C GLY A 342 -12.70 -20.14 -36.99
N VAL A 343 -13.06 -19.28 -36.02
CA VAL A 343 -12.19 -18.19 -35.53
C VAL A 343 -11.12 -18.73 -34.58
N ASN A 344 -9.88 -18.23 -34.67
CA ASN A 344 -8.79 -18.64 -33.80
C ASN A 344 -9.11 -18.40 -32.31
N VAL A 345 -9.05 -19.46 -31.50
CA VAL A 345 -9.35 -19.45 -30.05
C VAL A 345 -8.50 -18.45 -29.29
N TRP A 346 -7.19 -18.38 -29.56
CA TRP A 346 -6.28 -17.50 -28.85
C TRP A 346 -6.44 -16.03 -29.25
N ALA A 347 -6.84 -15.77 -30.50
CA ALA A 347 -7.27 -14.44 -30.92
C ALA A 347 -8.51 -13.96 -30.15
N LEU A 348 -9.50 -14.84 -29.94
CA LEU A 348 -10.68 -14.55 -29.12
C LEU A 348 -10.33 -14.37 -27.64
N VAL A 349 -9.45 -15.21 -27.08
CA VAL A 349 -8.93 -15.04 -25.71
C VAL A 349 -8.29 -13.67 -25.53
N ALA A 350 -7.44 -13.24 -26.46
CA ALA A 350 -6.79 -11.93 -26.41
C ALA A 350 -7.80 -10.78 -26.59
N ALA A 351 -8.75 -10.90 -27.52
CA ALA A 351 -9.81 -9.91 -27.72
C ALA A 351 -10.72 -9.78 -26.46
N ILE A 352 -11.16 -10.88 -25.85
CA ILE A 352 -11.93 -10.87 -24.59
C ILE A 352 -11.14 -10.19 -23.47
N VAL A 353 -9.84 -10.46 -23.35
CA VAL A 353 -8.98 -9.83 -22.33
C VAL A 353 -8.82 -8.32 -22.58
N LEU A 354 -8.60 -7.89 -23.83
CA LEU A 354 -8.46 -6.47 -24.19
C LEU A 354 -9.78 -5.69 -24.06
N LEU A 355 -10.93 -6.34 -24.30
CA LEU A 355 -12.26 -5.77 -24.11
C LEU A 355 -12.76 -5.86 -22.65
N SER A 356 -12.01 -6.52 -21.75
CA SER A 356 -12.43 -6.70 -20.36
C SER A 356 -12.48 -5.37 -19.58
N SER A 357 -13.65 -5.08 -19.02
CA SER A 357 -13.87 -3.94 -18.13
C SER A 357 -13.61 -4.29 -16.66
N SER A 358 -13.71 -5.57 -16.31
CA SER A 358 -13.64 -6.05 -14.93
C SER A 358 -12.80 -7.33 -14.80
N VAL A 359 -12.39 -7.62 -13.55
CA VAL A 359 -11.78 -8.90 -13.18
C VAL A 359 -12.76 -10.07 -13.36
N SER A 360 -14.06 -9.84 -13.18
CA SER A 360 -15.08 -10.89 -13.33
C SER A 360 -15.10 -11.45 -14.76
N ASP A 361 -14.78 -10.63 -15.75
CA ASP A 361 -14.77 -10.98 -17.16
C ASP A 361 -13.66 -12.03 -17.43
N ILE A 362 -12.45 -11.78 -16.91
CA ILE A 362 -11.30 -12.70 -17.02
C ILE A 362 -11.49 -13.92 -16.11
N GLN A 363 -12.14 -13.79 -14.94
CA GLN A 363 -12.51 -14.93 -14.11
C GLN A 363 -13.54 -15.84 -14.79
N GLN A 364 -14.52 -15.29 -15.52
CA GLN A 364 -15.48 -16.06 -16.31
C GLN A 364 -14.81 -16.75 -17.51
N LEU A 365 -13.83 -16.09 -18.15
CA LEU A 365 -12.99 -16.69 -19.20
C LEU A 365 -12.22 -17.91 -18.68
N LEU A 366 -11.54 -17.74 -17.53
CA LEU A 366 -10.83 -18.81 -16.84
C LEU A 366 -11.76 -19.93 -16.37
N PHE A 367 -13.00 -19.63 -15.97
CA PHE A 367 -14.00 -20.63 -15.60
C PHE A 367 -14.48 -21.44 -16.82
N CYS A 368 -14.76 -20.76 -17.94
CA CYS A 368 -15.18 -21.40 -19.19
C CYS A 368 -14.10 -22.36 -19.74
N LEU A 369 -12.85 -21.92 -19.80
CA LEU A 369 -11.73 -22.73 -20.30
C LEU A 369 -11.32 -23.87 -19.37
N ARG A 370 -11.72 -23.85 -18.09
CA ARG A 370 -11.47 -24.92 -17.10
C ARG A 370 -12.56 -25.98 -17.02
N ARG A 371 -13.60 -25.92 -17.86
CA ARG A 371 -14.66 -26.94 -17.90
C ARG A 371 -14.11 -28.28 -18.43
N PRO A 372 -14.63 -29.44 -17.98
CA PRO A 372 -14.24 -30.74 -18.53
C PRO A 372 -14.47 -30.94 -20.04
N SER A 373 -15.25 -30.06 -20.68
CA SER A 373 -15.47 -29.99 -22.13
C SER A 373 -14.37 -29.25 -22.91
N SER A 374 -13.35 -28.75 -22.23
CA SER A 374 -12.25 -27.97 -22.80
C SER A 374 -10.99 -28.81 -22.88
N THR A 375 -10.38 -28.91 -24.06
CA THR A 375 -9.06 -29.53 -24.26
C THR A 375 -7.89 -28.61 -23.87
N VAL A 376 -8.17 -27.38 -23.42
CA VAL A 376 -7.15 -26.37 -23.08
C VAL A 376 -6.64 -26.60 -21.65
N THR A 377 -5.33 -26.79 -21.47
CA THR A 377 -4.78 -26.98 -20.12
C THR A 377 -4.69 -25.64 -19.37
N VAL A 378 -4.74 -25.67 -18.03
CA VAL A 378 -4.61 -24.42 -17.25
C VAL A 378 -3.26 -23.73 -17.47
N PRO A 379 -2.11 -24.45 -17.55
CA PRO A 379 -0.84 -23.87 -17.98
C PRO A 379 -0.87 -23.18 -19.35
N ASP A 380 -1.61 -23.71 -20.34
CA ASP A 380 -1.78 -23.00 -21.62
C ASP A 380 -2.42 -21.63 -21.39
N VAL A 381 -3.51 -21.55 -20.62
CA VAL A 381 -4.23 -20.29 -20.40
C VAL A 381 -3.41 -19.30 -19.56
N THR A 382 -2.77 -19.75 -18.47
CA THR A 382 -1.97 -18.86 -17.62
C THR A 382 -0.76 -18.31 -18.37
N GLU A 383 -0.07 -19.11 -19.17
CA GLU A 383 1.01 -18.63 -20.04
C GLU A 383 0.53 -17.66 -21.13
N THR A 384 -0.71 -17.78 -21.61
CA THR A 384 -1.30 -16.80 -22.55
C THR A 384 -1.60 -15.48 -21.84
N LEU A 385 -2.14 -15.53 -20.63
CA LEU A 385 -2.34 -14.35 -19.79
C LEU A 385 -1.01 -13.68 -19.42
N TYR A 386 0.05 -14.44 -19.11
CA TYR A 386 1.39 -13.89 -18.91
C TYR A 386 1.97 -13.28 -20.19
N CYS A 387 1.76 -13.89 -21.36
CA CYS A 387 2.17 -13.30 -22.65
C CYS A 387 1.52 -11.93 -22.88
N ILE A 388 0.19 -11.84 -22.71
CA ILE A 388 -0.55 -10.58 -22.82
C ILE A 388 -0.08 -9.58 -21.75
N ALA A 389 0.18 -10.01 -20.51
CA ALA A 389 0.67 -9.14 -19.44
C ALA A 389 2.07 -8.55 -19.75
N VAL A 390 3.01 -9.36 -20.24
CA VAL A 390 4.33 -8.89 -20.70
C VAL A 390 4.19 -7.82 -21.77
N LEU A 391 3.38 -8.07 -22.80
CA LEU A 391 3.23 -7.16 -23.93
C LEU A 391 2.53 -5.86 -23.49
N LEU A 392 1.44 -5.91 -22.73
CA LEU A 392 0.77 -4.72 -22.20
C LEU A 392 1.69 -3.89 -21.28
N TYR A 393 2.52 -4.53 -20.46
CA TYR A 393 3.48 -3.83 -19.60
C TYR A 393 4.59 -3.18 -20.44
N ALA A 394 5.16 -3.90 -21.41
CA ALA A 394 6.21 -3.36 -22.27
C ALA A 394 5.72 -2.24 -23.20
N MET A 395 4.54 -2.38 -23.82
CA MET A 395 3.87 -1.31 -24.58
C MET A 395 3.69 -0.04 -23.72
N ARG A 396 3.34 -0.21 -22.44
CA ARG A 396 3.22 0.91 -21.49
C ARG A 396 4.57 1.59 -21.22
N GLU A 397 5.64 0.83 -20.99
CA GLU A 397 6.98 1.41 -20.77
C GLU A 397 7.54 2.09 -22.05
N LYS A 398 7.19 1.61 -23.25
CA LYS A 398 7.41 2.31 -24.53
C LYS A 398 6.50 3.54 -24.74
N GLY A 399 5.63 3.86 -23.79
CA GLY A 399 4.79 5.06 -23.81
C GLY A 399 3.56 4.97 -24.71
N ILE A 400 3.11 3.77 -25.07
CA ILE A 400 1.86 3.54 -25.81
C ILE A 400 0.66 3.77 -24.87
N SER A 401 -0.37 4.46 -25.34
CA SER A 401 -1.56 4.83 -24.56
C SER A 401 -2.55 3.67 -24.40
N ILE A 402 -2.35 2.88 -23.34
CA ILE A 402 -3.20 1.75 -22.95
C ILE A 402 -3.75 1.98 -21.53
N SER A 403 -4.91 1.42 -21.17
CA SER A 403 -5.39 1.40 -19.78
C SER A 403 -4.60 0.39 -18.94
N ASN A 404 -3.99 0.86 -17.84
CA ASN A 404 -3.37 -0.01 -16.83
C ASN A 404 -4.39 -0.99 -16.21
N ARG A 405 -5.70 -0.75 -16.36
CA ARG A 405 -6.76 -1.61 -15.84
C ARG A 405 -6.73 -3.01 -16.46
N ILE A 406 -6.42 -3.14 -17.75
CA ILE A 406 -6.36 -4.43 -18.44
C ILE A 406 -5.25 -5.29 -17.82
N HIS A 407 -4.04 -4.73 -17.72
CA HIS A 407 -2.92 -5.38 -17.05
C HIS A 407 -3.23 -5.72 -15.58
N TYR A 408 -3.88 -4.81 -14.83
CA TYR A 408 -4.30 -5.07 -13.45
C TYR A 408 -5.32 -6.22 -13.35
N ASN A 409 -6.31 -6.29 -14.26
CA ASN A 409 -7.31 -7.36 -14.29
C ASN A 409 -6.64 -8.72 -14.51
N ILE A 410 -5.67 -8.81 -15.44
CA ILE A 410 -4.90 -10.03 -15.69
C ILE A 410 -4.06 -10.41 -14.47
N PHE A 411 -3.25 -9.48 -13.96
CA PHE A 411 -2.40 -9.69 -12.79
C PHE A 411 -3.20 -10.17 -11.57
N TYR A 412 -4.36 -9.56 -11.31
CA TYR A 412 -5.25 -9.94 -10.22
C TYR A 412 -5.76 -11.38 -10.37
N CYS A 413 -6.14 -11.80 -11.58
CA CYS A 413 -6.59 -13.16 -11.84
C CYS A 413 -5.47 -14.19 -11.65
N LEU A 414 -4.28 -13.92 -12.19
CA LEU A 414 -3.09 -14.77 -12.02
C LEU A 414 -2.68 -14.86 -10.55
N TYR A 415 -2.60 -13.73 -9.84
CA TYR A 415 -2.31 -13.69 -8.41
C TYR A 415 -3.30 -14.56 -7.61
N LEU A 416 -4.60 -14.45 -7.88
CA LEU A 416 -5.59 -15.31 -7.23
C LEU A 416 -5.42 -16.79 -7.59
N GLN A 417 -5.09 -17.16 -8.82
CA GLN A 417 -4.85 -18.55 -9.18
C GLN A 417 -3.65 -19.16 -8.44
N GLU A 418 -2.56 -18.39 -8.29
CA GLU A 418 -1.31 -18.86 -7.68
C GLU A 418 -1.32 -18.82 -6.14
N ASN A 419 -2.07 -17.88 -5.55
CA ASN A 419 -2.12 -17.69 -4.10
C ASN A 419 -3.40 -18.23 -3.45
N SER A 420 -4.32 -18.82 -4.23
CA SER A 420 -5.48 -19.55 -3.68
C SER A 420 -5.04 -20.87 -3.05
N CYS A 421 -4.71 -20.82 -1.77
CA CYS A 421 -4.72 -22.00 -0.90
C CYS A 421 -6.06 -22.72 -1.09
N ALA A 422 -6.01 -23.96 -1.59
CA ALA A 422 -7.17 -24.65 -2.15
C ALA A 422 -8.35 -24.67 -1.17
N GLN A 423 -9.51 -24.22 -1.63
CA GLN A 423 -10.77 -24.44 -0.92
C GLN A 423 -11.10 -25.93 -0.97
N ALA A 424 -10.62 -26.68 0.02
CA ALA A 424 -11.23 -27.94 0.38
C ALA A 424 -12.71 -27.65 0.67
N SER A 425 -13.60 -28.23 -0.14
CA SER A 425 -15.04 -27.97 -0.09
C SER A 425 -15.69 -28.71 1.09
N GLY A 426 -15.34 -28.27 2.31
CA GLY A 426 -15.97 -28.67 3.57
C GLY A 426 -16.82 -27.53 4.09
N ASP A 427 -18.12 -27.62 3.84
CA ASP A 427 -19.26 -26.91 4.44
C ASP A 427 -19.21 -25.38 4.63
N LYS A 428 -20.31 -24.74 4.21
CA LYS A 428 -20.64 -23.37 4.60
C LYS A 428 -21.15 -23.37 6.06
N GLU A 429 -20.26 -23.40 7.05
CA GLU A 429 -20.65 -23.03 8.41
C GLU A 429 -21.13 -21.57 8.41
N GLU A 430 -22.42 -21.36 8.70
CA GLU A 430 -22.92 -20.02 9.03
C GLU A 430 -22.27 -19.50 10.31
N PRO A 431 -22.10 -18.17 10.48
CA PRO A 431 -21.43 -17.58 11.64
C PRO A 431 -22.32 -17.65 12.90
N SER A 432 -22.42 -18.84 13.50
CA SER A 432 -23.16 -19.07 14.75
C SER A 432 -22.56 -18.25 15.90
N VAL A 433 -23.38 -17.45 16.58
CA VAL A 433 -22.94 -16.53 17.63
C VAL A 433 -22.70 -17.26 18.95
N TRP A 434 -21.51 -17.87 19.10
CA TRP A 434 -21.05 -18.48 20.36
C TRP A 434 -19.59 -18.10 20.66
N PRO A 435 -19.29 -17.50 21.84
CA PRO A 435 -17.94 -17.10 22.20
C PRO A 435 -17.09 -18.31 22.64
N GLY A 436 -16.35 -18.92 21.71
CA GLY A 436 -15.41 -19.99 22.05
C GLY A 436 -14.65 -20.64 20.90
N LYS A 437 -15.26 -20.80 19.71
CA LYS A 437 -14.54 -21.31 18.52
C LYS A 437 -13.45 -20.31 18.10
N LYS A 438 -12.17 -20.71 18.21
CA LYS A 438 -11.07 -20.01 17.53
C LYS A 438 -11.27 -20.12 16.02
N THR A 439 -11.74 -19.06 15.36
CA THR A 439 -11.85 -19.00 13.89
C THR A 439 -10.48 -19.23 13.26
N THR A 440 -10.33 -20.30 12.48
CA THR A 440 -9.08 -20.64 11.79
C THR A 440 -8.82 -19.63 10.68
N ILE A 441 -8.04 -18.59 10.98
CA ILE A 441 -7.65 -17.56 10.01
C ILE A 441 -6.84 -18.23 8.89
N GLN A 442 -7.42 -18.32 7.69
CA GLN A 442 -6.71 -18.77 6.50
C GLN A 442 -5.62 -17.74 6.17
N LEU A 443 -4.37 -18.17 6.16
CA LEU A 443 -3.22 -17.30 5.91
C LEU A 443 -2.92 -17.21 4.42
N THR A 444 -2.62 -16.01 3.91
CA THR A 444 -2.12 -15.84 2.53
C THR A 444 -0.76 -16.51 2.37
N HIS A 445 -0.35 -16.82 1.14
CA HIS A 445 0.99 -17.34 0.89
C HIS A 445 2.09 -16.40 1.41
N GLU A 446 1.95 -15.09 1.18
CA GLU A 446 2.83 -14.04 1.72
C GLU A 446 2.94 -14.09 3.27
N GLN A 447 1.83 -14.32 3.97
CA GLN A 447 1.82 -14.48 5.43
C GLN A 447 2.48 -15.79 5.87
N GLN A 448 2.32 -16.87 5.10
CA GLN A 448 2.96 -18.16 5.39
C GLN A 448 4.49 -18.06 5.24
N LEU A 449 5.00 -17.38 4.22
CA LEU A 449 6.44 -17.09 4.05
C LEU A 449 7.05 -16.37 5.27
N ILE A 450 6.39 -15.31 5.74
CA ILE A 450 6.77 -14.58 6.97
C ILE A 450 6.75 -15.50 8.19
N LEU A 451 5.80 -16.44 8.27
CA LEU A 451 5.72 -17.39 9.37
C LEU A 451 6.73 -18.54 9.28
N SER A 452 7.19 -18.94 8.09
CA SER A 452 8.30 -19.90 7.93
C SER A 452 9.65 -19.30 8.32
N HIS A 453 9.84 -17.99 8.16
CA HIS A 453 11.06 -17.31 8.57
C HIS A 453 11.31 -17.45 10.07
N LYS A 454 12.51 -17.91 10.45
CA LYS A 454 13.00 -17.93 11.84
C LYS A 454 13.91 -16.72 12.06
N MET A 455 13.60 -15.91 13.07
CA MET A 455 14.42 -14.75 13.43
C MET A 455 15.69 -15.18 14.17
N GLU A 456 16.85 -14.74 13.68
CA GLU A 456 18.15 -14.90 14.32
C GLU A 456 18.62 -13.61 15.04
N PRO A 457 19.63 -13.68 15.94
CA PRO A 457 20.21 -12.49 16.58
C PRO A 457 20.75 -11.47 15.56
N LEU A 458 20.72 -10.19 15.93
CA LEU A 458 21.05 -9.02 15.09
C LEU A 458 20.23 -8.83 13.80
N GLN A 459 19.54 -9.86 13.31
CA GLN A 459 18.79 -9.85 12.05
C GLN A 459 17.72 -8.75 12.01
N VAL A 460 17.66 -8.00 10.91
CA VAL A 460 16.62 -6.99 10.69
C VAL A 460 15.75 -7.42 9.52
N VAL A 461 14.45 -7.61 9.77
CA VAL A 461 13.44 -7.99 8.78
C VAL A 461 12.45 -6.85 8.62
N LYS A 462 12.15 -6.49 7.37
CA LYS A 462 11.09 -5.54 7.01
C LYS A 462 9.85 -6.32 6.53
N ILE A 463 8.66 -5.86 6.92
CA ILE A 463 7.38 -6.33 6.37
C ILE A 463 6.65 -5.12 5.80
N MET A 464 6.77 -4.96 4.48
CA MET A 464 6.19 -3.90 3.65
C MET A 464 4.75 -4.27 3.33
N ALA A 465 3.82 -3.83 4.19
CA ALA A 465 2.46 -4.30 4.19
C ALA A 465 1.49 -3.18 3.83
N PHE A 466 0.74 -3.32 2.73
CA PHE A 466 -0.18 -2.30 2.24
C PHE A 466 -1.47 -2.15 3.08
N ALA A 467 -2.44 -1.35 2.63
CA ALA A 467 -3.69 -1.16 3.36
C ALA A 467 -4.53 -2.45 3.44
N GLY A 468 -5.07 -2.75 4.62
CA GLY A 468 -5.95 -3.91 4.85
C GLY A 468 -5.25 -5.28 4.92
N THR A 469 -3.93 -5.38 4.73
CA THR A 469 -3.23 -6.67 4.50
C THR A 469 -2.89 -7.49 5.77
N GLY A 470 -3.68 -7.34 6.84
CA GLY A 470 -3.62 -8.23 8.00
C GLY A 470 -2.44 -8.07 8.97
N LYS A 471 -1.57 -7.05 8.83
CA LYS A 471 -0.37 -6.76 9.67
C LYS A 471 -0.40 -7.30 11.12
N THR A 472 -1.38 -6.91 11.92
CA THR A 472 -1.48 -7.31 13.33
C THR A 472 -1.75 -8.81 13.46
N SER A 473 -2.67 -9.35 12.65
CA SER A 473 -2.97 -10.79 12.58
C SER A 473 -1.75 -11.62 12.17
N THR A 474 -0.94 -11.14 11.21
CA THR A 474 0.32 -11.80 10.82
C THR A 474 1.30 -11.87 12.01
N LEU A 475 1.49 -10.77 12.74
CA LEU A 475 2.37 -10.72 13.90
C LEU A 475 1.86 -11.57 15.08
N VAL A 476 0.55 -11.62 15.30
CA VAL A 476 -0.08 -12.50 16.31
C VAL A 476 0.16 -13.96 15.96
N LYS A 477 -0.11 -14.36 14.71
CA LYS A 477 0.09 -15.72 14.21
C LYS A 477 1.58 -16.13 14.21
N TYR A 478 2.48 -15.19 13.94
CA TYR A 478 3.93 -15.39 14.09
C TYR A 478 4.30 -15.67 15.56
N ALA A 479 3.81 -14.88 16.50
CA ALA A 479 4.08 -15.07 17.93
C ALA A 479 3.43 -16.34 18.52
N GLU A 480 2.28 -16.77 18.01
CA GLU A 480 1.66 -18.06 18.33
C GLU A 480 2.51 -19.24 17.83
N LYS A 481 3.00 -19.19 16.58
CA LYS A 481 3.85 -20.24 16.00
C LYS A 481 5.17 -20.38 16.77
N TRP A 482 5.81 -19.25 17.08
CA TRP A 482 7.06 -19.20 17.83
C TRP A 482 6.84 -19.03 19.34
N SER A 483 5.90 -19.80 19.91
CA SER A 483 5.46 -19.70 21.31
C SER A 483 6.59 -19.81 22.36
N GLN A 484 7.66 -20.54 22.05
CA GLN A 484 8.85 -20.69 22.89
C GLN A 484 9.74 -19.42 22.93
N SER A 485 9.55 -18.49 21.99
CA SER A 485 10.27 -17.21 21.94
C SER A 485 9.49 -16.10 22.66
N ARG A 486 10.22 -15.21 23.33
CA ARG A 486 9.66 -14.02 24.01
C ARG A 486 9.75 -12.81 23.09
N PHE A 487 8.66 -12.07 22.95
CA PHE A 487 8.57 -10.91 22.05
C PHE A 487 8.27 -9.61 22.81
N LEU A 488 8.71 -8.49 22.24
CA LEU A 488 8.42 -7.14 22.69
C LEU A 488 7.76 -6.38 21.52
N TYR A 489 6.44 -6.23 21.57
CA TYR A 489 5.67 -5.50 20.56
C TYR A 489 5.61 -4.02 20.96
N VAL A 490 6.17 -3.13 20.12
CA VAL A 490 6.29 -1.70 20.43
C VAL A 490 5.56 -0.85 19.39
N THR A 491 4.76 0.12 19.87
CA THR A 491 3.98 1.03 19.03
C THR A 491 4.07 2.49 19.48
N PHE A 492 3.54 3.40 18.66
CA PHE A 492 3.41 4.81 19.03
C PHE A 492 2.15 5.08 19.89
N ASN A 493 0.99 4.51 19.51
CA ASN A 493 -0.29 4.84 20.13
C ASN A 493 -0.68 3.86 21.25
N LYS A 494 -0.99 4.36 22.45
CA LYS A 494 -1.39 3.49 23.59
C LYS A 494 -2.76 2.80 23.37
N SER A 495 -3.60 3.29 22.46
CA SER A 495 -4.79 2.55 22.00
C SER A 495 -4.41 1.26 21.28
N ILE A 496 -3.47 1.33 20.32
CA ILE A 496 -2.97 0.15 19.58
C ILE A 496 -2.26 -0.81 20.54
N ALA A 497 -1.44 -0.31 21.47
CA ALA A 497 -0.84 -1.16 22.50
C ALA A 497 -1.91 -1.85 23.38
N LYS A 498 -2.93 -1.13 23.90
CA LYS A 498 -4.05 -1.74 24.66
C LYS A 498 -4.87 -2.74 23.85
N GLN A 499 -4.98 -2.57 22.53
CA GLN A 499 -5.63 -3.54 21.64
C GLN A 499 -4.74 -4.77 21.46
N ALA A 500 -3.43 -4.59 21.26
CA ALA A 500 -2.46 -5.67 21.15
C ALA A 500 -2.35 -6.49 22.45
N GLU A 501 -2.39 -5.83 23.62
CA GLU A 501 -2.48 -6.42 24.97
C GLU A 501 -3.67 -7.41 25.13
N ARG A 502 -4.67 -7.37 24.25
CA ARG A 502 -5.85 -8.27 24.24
C ARG A 502 -5.82 -9.37 23.18
N VAL A 503 -4.93 -9.28 22.18
CA VAL A 503 -4.98 -10.13 20.96
C VAL A 503 -3.69 -10.93 20.76
N PHE A 504 -2.55 -10.45 21.25
CA PHE A 504 -1.30 -11.22 21.20
C PHE A 504 -1.25 -12.30 22.31
N PRO A 505 -0.56 -13.44 22.06
CA PRO A 505 -0.33 -14.46 23.07
C PRO A 505 0.59 -13.99 24.20
N SER A 506 0.56 -14.69 25.34
CA SER A 506 1.20 -14.31 26.60
C SER A 506 2.74 -14.25 26.57
N ASN A 507 3.39 -14.79 25.54
CA ASN A 507 4.82 -14.63 25.28
C ASN A 507 5.19 -13.24 24.72
N VAL A 508 4.21 -12.36 24.45
CA VAL A 508 4.41 -11.02 23.88
C VAL A 508 4.13 -9.92 24.90
N ILE A 509 5.14 -9.11 25.21
CA ILE A 509 5.00 -7.89 26.00
C ILE A 509 4.64 -6.74 25.05
N CYS A 510 3.43 -6.21 25.15
CA CYS A 510 2.96 -5.08 24.35
C CYS A 510 3.17 -3.74 25.08
N LYS A 511 3.85 -2.77 24.47
CA LYS A 511 4.15 -1.44 25.04
C LYS A 511 4.12 -0.32 23.97
N THR A 512 4.11 0.93 24.42
CA THR A 512 4.51 2.07 23.59
C THR A 512 5.93 2.53 23.90
N PHE A 513 6.62 3.13 22.93
CA PHE A 513 7.94 3.74 23.15
C PHE A 513 7.95 4.67 24.37
N HIS A 514 6.94 5.54 24.47
CA HIS A 514 6.73 6.45 25.60
C HIS A 514 6.66 5.69 26.93
N SER A 515 5.89 4.59 26.99
CA SER A 515 5.75 3.79 28.23
C SER A 515 7.03 3.04 28.64
N MET A 516 7.93 2.74 27.70
CA MET A 516 9.24 2.15 28.01
C MET A 516 10.19 3.21 28.59
N ALA A 517 10.36 4.34 27.89
CA ALA A 517 11.18 5.46 28.35
C ALA A 517 10.68 6.03 29.69
N TYR A 518 9.36 6.15 29.86
CA TYR A 518 8.76 6.61 31.11
C TYR A 518 9.05 5.68 32.30
N GLY A 519 9.00 4.35 32.08
CA GLY A 519 9.29 3.37 33.11
C GLY A 519 10.72 3.43 33.66
N HIS A 520 11.70 3.75 32.81
CA HIS A 520 13.13 3.78 33.18
C HIS A 520 13.64 5.17 33.60
N ILE A 521 13.25 6.22 32.86
CA ILE A 521 13.75 7.60 33.05
C ILE A 521 12.61 8.57 33.39
N GLY A 522 11.49 8.54 32.67
CA GLY A 522 10.44 9.57 32.81
C GLY A 522 9.83 9.67 34.22
N ARG A 523 9.75 8.57 34.98
CA ARG A 523 9.40 8.60 36.42
C ARG A 523 10.25 9.59 37.23
N LYS A 524 11.56 9.69 36.96
CA LYS A 524 12.49 10.60 37.66
C LYS A 524 12.14 12.07 37.38
N TYR A 525 11.77 12.38 36.14
CA TYR A 525 11.33 13.72 35.74
C TYR A 525 9.91 14.04 36.24
N GLN A 526 8.99 13.07 36.26
CA GLN A 526 7.63 13.25 36.77
C GLN A 526 7.63 13.56 38.28
N LEU A 527 8.45 12.86 39.06
CA LEU A 527 8.64 13.15 40.49
C LEU A 527 9.14 14.58 40.76
N LYS A 528 9.86 15.18 39.79
CA LYS A 528 10.29 16.58 39.80
C LYS A 528 9.40 17.53 38.98
N LYS A 529 8.21 17.07 38.56
CA LYS A 529 7.22 17.80 37.73
C LYS A 529 7.79 18.38 36.41
N LYS A 530 8.93 17.85 35.95
CA LYS A 530 9.74 18.38 34.83
C LYS A 530 9.53 17.62 33.51
N LEU A 531 8.38 16.97 33.34
CA LEU A 531 7.93 16.49 32.03
C LEU A 531 7.07 17.55 31.36
N ASN A 532 7.24 17.74 30.05
CA ASN A 532 6.38 18.63 29.28
C ASN A 532 5.17 17.84 28.76
N LEU A 533 3.96 18.27 29.13
CA LEU A 533 2.71 17.69 28.63
C LEU A 533 2.40 18.12 27.18
N PHE A 534 3.10 19.15 26.69
CA PHE A 534 2.94 19.71 25.36
C PHE A 534 4.29 19.74 24.61
N LYS A 535 4.24 19.95 23.30
CA LYS A 535 5.44 20.17 22.49
C LYS A 535 6.08 21.51 22.89
N LEU A 536 7.41 21.56 22.98
CA LEU A 536 8.16 22.80 23.14
C LEU A 536 7.73 23.84 22.08
N THR A 537 7.24 24.99 22.53
CA THR A 537 6.78 26.06 21.63
C THR A 537 7.82 27.18 21.53
N PRO A 538 7.85 27.92 20.40
CA PRO A 538 8.64 29.14 20.30
C PRO A 538 8.28 30.19 21.36
N PHE A 539 7.05 30.19 21.90
CA PHE A 539 6.68 31.06 23.02
C PHE A 539 7.42 30.69 24.30
N MET A 540 7.46 29.40 24.65
CA MET A 540 8.20 28.90 25.83
C MET A 540 9.69 29.22 25.70
N VAL A 541 10.32 28.91 24.55
CA VAL A 541 11.74 29.22 24.31
C VAL A 541 12.00 30.72 24.38
N ASN A 542 11.12 31.57 23.82
CA ASN A 542 11.27 33.02 23.90
C ASN A 542 11.22 33.58 25.34
N SER A 543 10.63 32.86 26.30
CA SER A 543 10.64 33.25 27.72
C SER A 543 11.92 32.88 28.48
N VAL A 544 12.84 32.13 27.87
CA VAL A 544 14.16 31.77 28.45
C VAL A 544 15.37 32.23 27.62
N LEU A 545 15.15 32.81 26.43
CA LEU A 545 16.19 33.54 25.70
C LEU A 545 16.51 34.86 26.42
N THR A 546 17.79 35.26 26.41
CA THR A 546 18.24 36.49 27.10
C THR A 546 17.57 37.73 26.53
N GLU A 547 17.17 38.66 27.41
CA GLU A 547 16.63 39.97 27.05
C GLU A 547 17.57 40.71 26.08
N GLY A 548 16.99 41.50 25.16
CA GLY A 548 17.71 42.12 24.05
C GLY A 548 18.10 41.16 22.90
N LYS A 549 18.10 39.83 23.11
CA LYS A 549 18.30 38.81 22.04
C LYS A 549 17.06 37.95 21.76
N GLY A 550 16.02 38.03 22.61
CA GLY A 550 14.76 37.31 22.43
C GLY A 550 13.97 37.79 21.20
N GLY A 551 13.40 36.84 20.46
CA GLY A 551 12.46 37.10 19.37
C GLY A 551 11.89 35.80 18.81
N PHE A 552 10.61 35.80 18.41
CA PHE A 552 9.91 34.56 18.01
C PHE A 552 10.57 33.81 16.84
N ILE A 553 11.24 34.50 15.93
CA ILE A 553 12.02 33.90 14.83
C ILE A 553 13.20 33.10 15.37
N ARG A 554 13.97 33.69 16.30
CA ARG A 554 15.13 33.05 16.94
C ARG A 554 14.69 31.88 17.82
N ALA A 555 13.61 32.05 18.59
CA ALA A 555 13.01 30.98 19.36
C ALA A 555 12.51 29.83 18.47
N LYS A 556 11.94 30.12 17.28
CA LYS A 556 11.55 29.14 16.27
C LYS A 556 12.76 28.43 15.64
N LEU A 557 13.88 29.14 15.42
CA LEU A 557 15.16 28.56 15.00
C LEU A 557 15.68 27.57 16.05
N VAL A 558 15.80 27.99 17.31
CA VAL A 558 16.29 27.16 18.43
C VAL A 558 15.38 25.94 18.67
N CYS A 559 14.05 26.11 18.66
CA CYS A 559 13.11 24.98 18.67
C CYS A 559 13.41 24.00 17.53
N LYS A 560 13.67 24.51 16.31
CA LYS A 560 13.85 23.64 15.15
C LYS A 560 15.21 22.94 15.13
N THR A 561 16.26 23.58 15.64
CA THR A 561 17.56 22.93 15.89
C THR A 561 17.42 21.76 16.86
N LEU A 562 16.69 21.94 17.98
CA LEU A 562 16.41 20.85 18.92
C LEU A 562 15.57 19.72 18.30
N GLU A 563 14.51 20.05 17.55
CA GLU A 563 13.74 19.03 16.82
C GLU A 563 14.61 18.21 15.86
N ASN A 564 15.54 18.86 15.16
CA ASN A 564 16.42 18.20 14.21
C ASN A 564 17.44 17.30 14.92
N PHE A 565 17.97 17.75 16.07
CA PHE A 565 18.83 16.94 16.95
C PHE A 565 18.09 15.73 17.54
N PHE A 566 16.86 15.90 18.03
CA PHE A 566 16.03 14.78 18.49
C PHE A 566 15.56 13.84 17.35
N ALA A 567 15.81 14.19 16.09
CA ALA A 567 15.56 13.36 14.92
C ALA A 567 16.84 12.75 14.31
N SER A 568 18.03 13.13 14.77
CA SER A 568 19.32 12.61 14.27
C SER A 568 19.79 11.38 15.05
N ALA A 569 21.01 10.92 14.76
CA ALA A 569 21.69 9.86 15.49
C ALA A 569 22.91 10.35 16.28
N ASP A 570 23.15 11.66 16.29
CA ASP A 570 24.37 12.27 16.84
C ASP A 570 24.34 12.31 18.37
N GLU A 571 25.51 12.12 19.01
CA GLU A 571 25.63 12.19 20.47
C GLU A 571 25.64 13.64 21.00
N GLU A 572 25.99 14.61 20.14
CA GLU A 572 26.13 16.03 20.46
C GLU A 572 25.45 16.93 19.42
N LEU A 573 25.06 18.14 19.83
CA LEU A 573 24.32 19.07 18.98
C LEU A 573 25.28 19.89 18.10
N THR A 574 25.43 19.44 16.86
CA THR A 574 26.29 20.05 15.81
C THR A 574 25.58 21.18 15.03
N ILE A 575 26.37 21.93 14.24
CA ILE A 575 25.88 23.00 13.34
C ILE A 575 24.89 22.49 12.30
N ASP A 576 25.03 21.24 11.86
CA ASP A 576 24.21 20.65 10.79
C ASP A 576 22.75 20.42 11.20
N HIS A 577 22.46 20.44 12.50
CA HIS A 577 21.09 20.45 13.03
C HIS A 577 20.38 21.80 12.81
N VAL A 578 21.10 22.91 12.60
CA VAL A 578 20.47 24.22 12.41
C VAL A 578 19.91 24.33 10.99
N PRO A 579 18.64 24.72 10.82
CA PRO A 579 18.05 24.95 9.51
C PRO A 579 18.91 25.84 8.59
N ILE A 580 19.09 25.41 7.33
CA ILE A 580 19.77 26.21 6.30
C ILE A 580 19.00 27.50 5.99
N TRP A 581 17.68 27.47 6.15
CA TRP A 581 16.77 28.58 5.86
C TRP A 581 15.87 28.90 7.06
N CYS A 582 15.67 30.19 7.34
CA CYS A 582 14.66 30.67 8.28
C CYS A 582 13.73 31.69 7.57
N LYS A 583 12.77 32.27 8.32
CA LYS A 583 11.99 33.43 7.84
C LYS A 583 12.40 34.69 8.61
N ASN A 584 12.59 35.79 7.90
CA ASN A 584 12.83 37.10 8.51
C ASN A 584 11.53 37.71 9.07
N THR A 585 11.62 38.91 9.68
CA THR A 585 10.46 39.66 10.23
C THR A 585 9.43 40.09 9.17
N GLN A 586 9.79 40.03 7.89
CA GLN A 586 8.92 40.31 6.74
C GLN A 586 8.31 39.02 6.14
N GLY A 587 8.55 37.85 6.76
CA GLY A 587 8.01 36.56 6.32
C GLY A 587 8.73 35.94 5.11
N GLN A 588 9.77 36.58 4.57
CA GLN A 588 10.57 36.08 3.45
C GLN A 588 11.51 34.97 3.92
N ARG A 589 11.73 33.94 3.09
CA ARG A 589 12.76 32.93 3.36
C ARG A 589 14.15 33.52 3.14
N VAL A 590 15.00 33.47 4.15
CA VAL A 590 16.40 33.92 4.11
C VAL A 590 17.32 32.78 4.54
N MET A 591 18.55 32.76 4.03
CA MET A 591 19.54 31.77 4.44
C MET A 591 20.05 32.11 5.85
N VAL A 592 20.24 31.11 6.70
CA VAL A 592 20.79 31.33 8.05
C VAL A 592 22.31 31.48 7.94
N GLU A 593 22.82 32.66 8.29
CA GLU A 593 24.25 32.94 8.31
C GLU A 593 25.01 32.01 9.28
N GLN A 594 26.30 31.78 9.01
CA GLN A 594 27.13 30.91 9.84
C GLN A 594 27.27 31.41 11.30
N SER A 595 27.22 32.73 11.49
CA SER A 595 27.10 33.43 12.77
C SER A 595 25.83 33.02 13.53
N GLU A 596 24.67 33.11 12.89
CA GLU A 596 23.38 32.71 13.45
C GLU A 596 23.25 31.20 13.65
N LYS A 597 23.92 30.37 12.84
CA LYS A 597 24.00 28.93 13.11
C LYS A 597 24.79 28.63 14.39
N LEU A 598 25.96 29.22 14.57
CA LEU A 598 26.74 29.06 15.80
C LEU A 598 25.95 29.53 17.03
N ASN A 599 25.26 30.66 16.94
CA ASN A 599 24.33 31.12 17.98
C ASN A 599 23.21 30.10 18.25
N GLY A 600 22.56 29.59 17.21
CA GLY A 600 21.47 28.62 17.30
C GLY A 600 21.89 27.29 17.95
N VAL A 601 23.12 26.84 17.71
CA VAL A 601 23.74 25.70 18.41
C VAL A 601 23.93 26.03 19.90
N LEU A 602 24.58 27.15 20.23
CA LEU A 602 24.87 27.52 21.62
C LEU A 602 23.60 27.68 22.46
N GLU A 603 22.56 28.31 21.90
CA GLU A 603 21.27 28.50 22.56
C GLU A 603 20.50 27.18 22.72
N ALA A 604 20.53 26.30 21.70
CA ALA A 604 19.93 24.96 21.77
C ALA A 604 20.65 24.04 22.78
N SER A 605 21.99 24.01 22.78
CA SER A 605 22.77 23.21 23.74
C SER A 605 22.57 23.67 25.19
N ARG A 606 22.54 24.99 25.44
CA ARG A 606 22.23 25.54 26.78
C ARG A 606 20.82 25.13 27.24
N LEU A 607 19.84 25.15 26.34
CA LEU A 607 18.47 24.73 26.59
C LEU A 607 18.39 23.21 26.86
N TRP A 608 19.09 22.39 26.08
CA TRP A 608 19.19 20.93 26.24
C TRP A 608 19.85 20.51 27.56
N ASP A 609 20.98 21.11 27.94
CA ASP A 609 21.63 20.82 29.22
C ASP A 609 20.76 21.25 30.42
N ASN A 610 19.96 22.30 30.26
CA ASN A 610 18.99 22.68 31.29
C ASN A 610 17.79 21.72 31.33
N MET A 611 17.38 21.11 30.22
CA MET A 611 16.41 20.00 30.22
C MET A 611 16.95 18.77 30.96
N ARG A 612 18.19 18.35 30.67
CA ARG A 612 18.84 17.14 31.23
C ARG A 612 19.06 17.16 32.75
N LYS A 613 19.14 18.34 33.37
CA LYS A 613 19.37 18.48 34.84
C LYS A 613 18.12 18.11 35.63
N LEU A 614 18.22 17.14 36.55
CA LEU A 614 17.10 16.66 37.41
C LEU A 614 16.72 17.60 38.58
N GLY A 615 17.05 18.89 38.49
CA GLY A 615 16.61 19.91 39.45
C GLY A 615 15.18 20.38 39.22
N GLU A 616 14.54 20.88 40.27
CA GLU A 616 13.25 21.58 40.16
C GLU A 616 13.41 22.90 39.40
N CYS A 617 12.35 23.29 38.71
CA CYS A 617 12.37 24.33 37.68
C CYS A 617 10.95 24.90 37.52
N ARG A 618 10.82 26.19 37.20
CA ARG A 618 9.53 26.87 36.99
C ARG A 618 9.28 27.21 35.52
N GLU A 619 10.33 27.20 34.72
CA GLU A 619 10.33 27.57 33.32
C GLU A 619 9.96 26.38 32.44
N GLU A 620 8.73 26.38 31.91
CA GLU A 620 8.19 25.29 31.09
C GLU A 620 9.08 24.90 29.88
N ALA A 621 9.94 25.82 29.44
CA ALA A 621 10.91 25.61 28.37
C ALA A 621 12.02 24.61 28.72
N TYR A 622 12.39 24.48 30.00
CA TYR A 622 13.39 23.51 30.46
C TYR A 622 12.78 22.15 30.83
N HIS A 623 11.47 21.93 30.60
CA HIS A 623 10.86 20.62 30.82
C HIS A 623 11.26 19.64 29.71
N MET A 624 11.49 18.37 30.08
CA MET A 624 11.91 17.35 29.14
C MET A 624 10.82 17.08 28.09
N THR A 625 11.22 17.09 26.82
CA THR A 625 10.38 16.81 25.63
C THR A 625 10.38 15.32 25.30
N HIS A 626 9.64 14.88 24.27
CA HIS A 626 9.61 13.46 23.92
C HIS A 626 10.77 13.03 23.00
N ASP A 627 11.32 11.86 23.29
CA ASP A 627 12.63 11.34 22.85
C ASP A 627 12.76 10.85 21.40
N ALA A 628 14.01 10.79 20.95
CA ALA A 628 14.50 10.06 19.77
C ALA A 628 14.36 8.53 19.95
N ILE A 629 13.73 7.85 18.99
CA ILE A 629 13.32 6.44 19.14
C ILE A 629 14.23 5.45 18.38
N MET A 630 14.75 5.82 17.21
CA MET A 630 15.26 4.82 16.25
C MET A 630 16.58 4.16 16.68
N ASN A 631 17.54 4.95 17.18
CA ASN A 631 18.86 4.46 17.61
C ASN A 631 18.73 3.40 18.73
N ILE A 632 17.84 3.62 19.71
CA ILE A 632 17.55 2.68 20.80
C ILE A 632 17.05 1.32 20.27
N VAL A 633 16.24 1.31 19.19
CA VAL A 633 15.75 0.04 18.59
C VAL A 633 16.85 -0.66 17.79
N LEU A 634 17.61 0.09 16.98
CA LEU A 634 18.62 -0.48 16.10
C LEU A 634 19.83 -1.04 16.86
N SER A 635 20.19 -0.45 18.00
CA SER A 635 21.31 -0.88 18.86
C SER A 635 21.08 -2.19 19.63
N GLN A 636 19.86 -2.74 19.68
CA GLN A 636 19.60 -3.97 20.43
C GLN A 636 20.26 -5.20 19.80
N PRO A 637 20.73 -6.20 20.58
CA PRO A 637 21.37 -7.41 20.04
C PRO A 637 20.36 -8.43 19.46
N CYS A 638 19.07 -8.30 19.78
CA CYS A 638 18.03 -9.20 19.28
C CYS A 638 17.66 -8.96 17.81
N GLY A 639 17.01 -9.96 17.20
CA GLY A 639 16.37 -9.80 15.90
C GLY A 639 15.20 -8.80 15.96
N LYS A 640 15.08 -7.93 14.96
CA LYS A 640 14.06 -6.87 14.87
C LYS A 640 13.16 -7.07 13.66
N ILE A 641 11.84 -6.93 13.84
CA ILE A 641 10.86 -6.94 12.75
C ILE A 641 10.20 -5.55 12.67
N PHE A 642 10.41 -4.86 11.55
CA PHE A 642 9.78 -3.56 11.26
C PHE A 642 8.58 -3.77 10.35
N VAL A 643 7.37 -3.42 10.82
CA VAL A 643 6.11 -3.66 10.08
C VAL A 643 5.32 -2.38 9.90
N GLY A 644 4.88 -2.11 8.68
CA GLY A 644 3.97 -0.99 8.41
C GLY A 644 3.65 -0.85 6.92
N ASP A 645 2.95 0.23 6.59
CA ASP A 645 2.70 0.64 5.20
C ASP A 645 3.53 1.92 4.94
N PRO A 646 4.58 1.87 4.09
CA PRO A 646 5.44 3.02 3.84
C PRO A 646 4.70 4.17 3.14
N HIS A 647 3.58 3.89 2.47
CA HIS A 647 2.77 4.87 1.74
C HIS A 647 1.63 5.45 2.59
N GLN A 648 1.47 4.99 3.85
CA GLN A 648 0.57 5.64 4.82
C GLN A 648 1.29 6.64 5.74
N GLN A 649 2.50 7.09 5.41
CA GLN A 649 3.16 8.16 6.15
C GLN A 649 2.44 9.51 5.90
N ILE A 650 1.81 10.05 6.95
CA ILE A 650 1.04 11.30 6.93
C ILE A 650 1.35 12.22 8.13
N TYR A 651 2.50 12.00 8.80
CA TYR A 651 2.91 12.77 9.98
C TYR A 651 4.25 13.49 9.79
N THR A 652 4.75 13.57 8.56
CA THR A 652 6.00 14.25 8.17
C THR A 652 5.99 15.73 8.57
N PHE A 653 4.82 16.38 8.57
CA PHE A 653 4.64 17.74 9.11
C PHE A 653 4.98 17.89 10.62
N ARG A 654 5.12 16.78 11.35
CA ARG A 654 5.59 16.73 12.74
C ARG A 654 7.07 16.33 12.87
N GLY A 655 7.79 16.16 11.75
CA GLY A 655 9.16 15.65 11.71
C GLY A 655 9.29 14.12 11.61
N ALA A 656 8.22 13.39 11.25
CA ALA A 656 8.30 11.94 11.11
C ALA A 656 9.12 11.52 9.86
N VAL A 657 9.96 10.49 10.01
CA VAL A 657 10.84 9.94 8.96
C VAL A 657 10.41 8.51 8.61
N ASN A 658 10.55 8.11 7.35
CA ASN A 658 10.08 6.80 6.86
C ASN A 658 11.07 5.66 7.18
N ALA A 659 11.04 5.20 8.43
CA ALA A 659 11.89 4.13 8.94
C ALA A 659 11.89 2.86 8.07
N LEU A 660 10.78 2.54 7.38
CA LEU A 660 10.68 1.36 6.52
C LEU A 660 11.55 1.45 5.27
N PHE A 661 11.88 2.65 4.79
CA PHE A 661 12.91 2.81 3.76
C PHE A 661 14.29 2.92 4.42
N THR A 662 14.51 3.89 5.31
CA THR A 662 15.84 4.29 5.81
C THR A 662 16.58 3.21 6.62
N VAL A 663 15.89 2.29 7.29
CA VAL A 663 16.55 1.26 8.12
C VAL A 663 17.27 0.22 7.23
N PRO A 664 18.57 -0.09 7.45
CA PRO A 664 19.24 -1.20 6.79
C PRO A 664 18.65 -2.53 7.25
N HIS A 665 18.59 -3.52 6.36
CA HIS A 665 17.84 -4.75 6.58
C HIS A 665 18.54 -5.96 5.95
N THR A 666 18.09 -7.14 6.33
CA THR A 666 18.59 -8.43 5.82
C THR A 666 17.60 -9.15 4.92
N HIS A 667 16.29 -8.93 5.14
CA HIS A 667 15.20 -9.53 4.39
C HIS A 667 14.04 -8.52 4.29
N VAL A 668 13.31 -8.54 3.17
CA VAL A 668 12.03 -7.83 3.01
C VAL A 668 10.95 -8.85 2.64
N PHE A 669 9.86 -8.84 3.37
CA PHE A 669 8.61 -9.48 2.96
C PHE A 669 7.59 -8.41 2.59
N TYR A 670 6.72 -8.73 1.63
CA TYR A 670 5.60 -7.89 1.25
C TYR A 670 4.28 -8.53 1.72
N LEU A 671 3.29 -7.70 2.04
CA LEU A 671 1.90 -8.15 2.23
C LEU A 671 1.01 -7.27 1.36
N THR A 672 0.53 -7.82 0.24
CA THR A 672 -0.14 -7.08 -0.84
C THR A 672 -1.66 -7.29 -0.89
N GLN A 673 -2.16 -8.44 -0.41
CA GLN A 673 -3.60 -8.76 -0.44
C GLN A 673 -4.38 -8.13 0.73
N SER A 674 -5.32 -7.24 0.41
CA SER A 674 -6.18 -6.53 1.36
C SER A 674 -7.40 -7.35 1.76
N PHE A 675 -7.55 -7.61 3.06
CA PHE A 675 -8.78 -8.20 3.61
C PHE A 675 -9.90 -7.16 3.82
N ARG A 676 -9.62 -5.86 3.68
CA ARG A 676 -10.56 -4.78 3.99
C ARG A 676 -11.57 -4.50 2.87
N PHE A 677 -11.12 -4.57 1.61
CA PHE A 677 -11.87 -4.08 0.46
C PHE A 677 -11.65 -4.93 -0.79
N GLY A 678 -12.66 -4.91 -1.66
CA GLY A 678 -12.64 -5.59 -2.97
C GLY A 678 -11.81 -4.90 -4.05
N VAL A 679 -11.71 -5.58 -5.19
CA VAL A 679 -10.94 -5.21 -6.39
C VAL A 679 -11.07 -3.76 -6.84
N GLU A 680 -12.26 -3.15 -6.86
CA GLU A 680 -12.43 -1.79 -7.41
C GLU A 680 -11.72 -0.71 -6.57
N ILE A 681 -11.84 -0.80 -5.24
CA ILE A 681 -11.15 0.10 -4.31
C ILE A 681 -9.64 -0.19 -4.31
N ALA A 682 -9.25 -1.46 -4.47
CA ALA A 682 -7.85 -1.84 -4.58
C ALA A 682 -7.20 -1.29 -5.86
N TYR A 683 -7.92 -1.28 -6.99
CA TYR A 683 -7.45 -0.66 -8.23
C TYR A 683 -7.23 0.85 -8.06
N VAL A 684 -8.18 1.59 -7.47
CA VAL A 684 -7.97 3.05 -7.20
C VAL A 684 -6.75 3.28 -6.30
N GLY A 685 -6.58 2.46 -5.26
CA GLY A 685 -5.40 2.52 -4.40
C GLY A 685 -4.10 2.21 -5.15
N ALA A 686 -4.07 1.15 -5.96
CA ALA A 686 -2.94 0.77 -6.79
C ALA A 686 -2.59 1.85 -7.82
N THR A 687 -3.59 2.49 -8.45
CA THR A 687 -3.37 3.58 -9.41
C THR A 687 -2.71 4.81 -8.76
N ILE A 688 -3.06 5.16 -7.51
CA ILE A 688 -2.37 6.24 -6.78
C ILE A 688 -0.92 5.85 -6.48
N LEU A 689 -0.65 4.60 -6.09
CA LEU A 689 0.71 4.11 -5.85
C LEU A 689 1.57 4.08 -7.14
N ASP A 690 1.00 3.61 -8.25
CA ASP A 690 1.65 3.50 -9.55
C ASP A 690 1.87 4.88 -10.21
N VAL A 691 0.79 5.63 -10.46
CA VAL A 691 0.88 6.90 -11.20
C VAL A 691 1.50 8.01 -10.36
N CYS A 692 1.06 8.16 -9.11
CA CYS A 692 1.44 9.32 -8.29
C CYS A 692 2.68 9.06 -7.41
N LYS A 693 3.11 7.80 -7.27
CA LYS A 693 4.29 7.43 -6.46
C LYS A 693 5.27 6.47 -7.17
N ARG A 694 5.03 6.10 -8.44
CA ARG A 694 5.89 5.23 -9.28
C ARG A 694 6.13 3.82 -8.72
N VAL A 695 5.28 3.34 -7.81
CA VAL A 695 5.40 2.02 -7.16
C VAL A 695 4.83 0.93 -8.08
N ARG A 696 5.64 0.47 -9.05
CA ARG A 696 5.21 -0.50 -10.08
C ARG A 696 5.44 -1.97 -9.72
N ARG A 697 6.55 -2.30 -9.03
CA ARG A 697 6.99 -3.70 -8.83
C ARG A 697 6.12 -4.57 -7.91
N LYS A 698 5.32 -3.98 -7.01
CA LYS A 698 4.39 -4.73 -6.12
C LYS A 698 3.05 -4.00 -6.05
N THR A 699 1.98 -4.69 -6.48
CA THR A 699 0.64 -4.12 -6.71
C THR A 699 -0.29 -4.37 -5.51
N LEU A 700 -1.17 -3.42 -5.17
CA LEU A 700 -2.20 -3.62 -4.15
C LEU A 700 -3.35 -4.49 -4.69
N VAL A 701 -3.56 -5.65 -4.06
CA VAL A 701 -4.59 -6.63 -4.44
C VAL A 701 -5.78 -6.53 -3.49
N GLY A 702 -7.00 -6.46 -4.02
CA GLY A 702 -8.23 -6.54 -3.23
C GLY A 702 -8.61 -7.96 -2.82
N GLY A 703 -9.33 -8.13 -1.73
CA GLY A 703 -9.90 -9.42 -1.33
C GLY A 703 -11.16 -9.78 -2.15
N ASN A 704 -11.69 -10.99 -1.96
CA ASN A 704 -12.89 -11.48 -2.66
C ASN A 704 -14.21 -10.83 -2.21
N HIS A 705 -14.15 -9.68 -1.53
CA HIS A 705 -15.31 -8.88 -1.14
C HIS A 705 -15.83 -8.07 -2.32
N GLN A 706 -17.16 -7.93 -2.46
CA GLN A 706 -17.71 -6.97 -3.41
C GLN A 706 -17.40 -5.54 -2.95
N SER A 707 -16.80 -4.73 -3.81
CA SER A 707 -16.65 -3.29 -3.62
C SER A 707 -17.09 -2.52 -4.88
N GLY A 708 -17.28 -1.21 -4.76
CA GLY A 708 -17.58 -0.38 -5.93
C GLY A 708 -17.37 1.11 -5.69
N ILE A 709 -17.20 1.83 -6.80
CA ILE A 709 -16.67 3.20 -6.84
C ILE A 709 -17.56 4.19 -7.64
N ARG A 710 -18.77 3.77 -8.05
CA ARG A 710 -19.66 4.52 -8.96
C ARG A 710 -20.67 5.44 -8.25
N GLY A 711 -20.52 5.64 -6.94
CA GLY A 711 -21.28 6.62 -6.16
C GLY A 711 -22.41 6.08 -5.28
N ASP A 712 -22.72 4.77 -5.32
CA ASP A 712 -23.73 4.17 -4.44
C ASP A 712 -23.19 3.93 -3.01
N SER A 713 -24.00 4.23 -1.99
CA SER A 713 -23.64 4.07 -0.58
C SER A 713 -24.23 2.79 0.02
N LYS A 714 -23.51 2.21 0.98
CA LYS A 714 -23.97 1.10 1.83
C LYS A 714 -23.49 1.34 3.26
N GLY A 715 -24.39 1.20 4.24
CA GLY A 715 -24.09 1.47 5.65
C GLY A 715 -23.72 2.93 5.90
N GLN A 716 -22.94 3.16 6.96
CA GLN A 716 -22.49 4.49 7.38
C GLN A 716 -21.60 5.17 6.34
N VAL A 717 -21.70 6.49 6.23
CA VAL A 717 -20.94 7.30 5.26
C VAL A 717 -19.92 8.18 5.97
N ALA A 718 -18.64 7.86 5.81
CA ALA A 718 -17.55 8.67 6.36
C ALA A 718 -17.13 9.78 5.38
N LEU A 719 -17.31 11.03 5.78
CA LEU A 719 -16.88 12.23 5.05
C LEU A 719 -15.44 12.59 5.48
N LEU A 720 -14.46 12.32 4.62
CA LEU A 720 -13.04 12.47 4.92
C LEU A 720 -12.40 13.65 4.18
N SER A 721 -11.87 14.60 4.94
CA SER A 721 -11.17 15.79 4.42
C SER A 721 -9.66 15.77 4.68
N ARG A 722 -8.95 16.67 4.00
CA ARG A 722 -7.59 17.08 4.36
C ARG A 722 -7.57 18.07 5.52
N THR A 723 -8.51 19.01 5.56
CA THR A 723 -8.52 20.18 6.46
C THR A 723 -9.69 20.19 7.46
N ASN A 724 -9.48 20.78 8.64
CA ASN A 724 -10.54 20.95 9.65
C ASN A 724 -11.65 21.91 9.18
N ALA A 725 -11.33 22.89 8.32
CA ALA A 725 -12.32 23.84 7.78
C ALA A 725 -13.37 23.10 6.93
N ASN A 726 -12.94 22.20 6.03
CA ASN A 726 -13.85 21.37 5.25
C ASN A 726 -14.67 20.37 6.10
N VAL A 727 -14.17 19.91 7.26
CA VAL A 727 -15.00 19.14 8.20
C VAL A 727 -16.14 20.00 8.78
N PHE A 728 -15.86 21.25 9.12
CA PHE A 728 -16.88 22.18 9.62
C PHE A 728 -17.90 22.51 8.53
N ASP A 729 -17.44 22.85 7.31
CA ASP A 729 -18.29 23.11 6.16
C ASP A 729 -19.26 21.94 5.87
N GLU A 730 -18.75 20.70 5.90
CA GLU A 730 -19.58 19.50 5.68
C GLU A 730 -20.49 19.20 6.88
N ALA A 731 -20.05 19.44 8.12
CA ALA A 731 -20.90 19.31 9.32
C ALA A 731 -22.06 20.31 9.30
N VAL A 732 -21.82 21.54 8.86
CA VAL A 732 -22.86 22.52 8.56
C VAL A 732 -23.79 21.95 7.48
N ARG A 733 -23.25 21.50 6.34
CA ARG A 733 -24.02 21.03 5.18
C ARG A 733 -24.90 19.81 5.45
N VAL A 734 -24.49 18.85 6.27
CA VAL A 734 -25.34 17.66 6.60
C VAL A 734 -26.31 17.91 7.76
N THR A 735 -26.12 18.97 8.54
CA THR A 735 -27.09 19.42 9.56
C THR A 735 -28.02 20.53 9.05
N GLU A 736 -27.94 20.90 7.76
CA GLU A 736 -28.77 21.93 7.12
C GLU A 736 -29.93 21.26 6.36
N GLY A 737 -31.13 21.32 6.94
CA GLY A 737 -32.36 20.73 6.40
C GLY A 737 -33.46 20.67 7.46
N GLU A 738 -34.66 20.26 7.05
CA GLU A 738 -35.83 20.11 7.95
C GLU A 738 -35.64 18.96 8.96
N VAL A 739 -34.97 17.90 8.53
CA VAL A 739 -34.51 16.79 9.39
C VAL A 739 -32.98 16.79 9.40
N PRO A 740 -32.32 17.27 10.46
CA PRO A 740 -30.85 17.30 10.53
C PRO A 740 -30.28 15.89 10.73
N ALA A 741 -29.26 15.52 9.95
CA ALA A 741 -28.68 14.18 10.02
C ALA A 741 -27.84 13.95 11.29
N ARG A 742 -27.77 12.70 11.74
CA ARG A 742 -27.03 12.29 12.95
C ARG A 742 -25.54 12.15 12.67
N ILE A 743 -24.71 12.95 13.35
CA ILE A 743 -23.27 13.09 13.02
C ILE A 743 -22.32 12.60 14.12
N HIS A 744 -21.22 11.96 13.72
CA HIS A 744 -20.06 11.71 14.59
C HIS A 744 -18.83 12.48 14.11
N LEU A 745 -18.33 13.43 14.89
CA LEU A 745 -17.04 14.08 14.66
C LEU A 745 -15.91 13.18 15.17
N ILE A 746 -15.02 12.71 14.28
CA ILE A 746 -13.96 11.76 14.66
C ILE A 746 -13.07 12.37 15.76
N GLY A 747 -13.04 11.71 16.92
CA GLY A 747 -12.33 12.14 18.12
C GLY A 747 -13.12 13.10 19.03
N GLY A 748 -14.42 13.32 18.76
CA GLY A 748 -15.33 14.11 19.57
C GLY A 748 -15.15 15.63 19.45
N ILE A 749 -16.22 16.37 19.79
CA ILE A 749 -16.30 17.84 19.75
C ILE A 749 -15.09 18.52 20.41
N LYS A 750 -14.72 18.06 21.62
CA LYS A 750 -13.65 18.66 22.43
C LYS A 750 -12.28 18.62 21.72
N SER A 751 -11.99 17.60 20.91
CA SER A 751 -10.75 17.54 20.12
C SER A 751 -10.85 18.20 18.75
N PHE A 752 -12.04 18.61 18.32
CA PHE A 752 -12.21 19.53 17.20
C PHE A 752 -11.98 20.99 17.67
N GLY A 753 -12.49 21.31 18.86
CA GLY A 753 -12.33 22.59 19.52
C GLY A 753 -13.31 23.64 19.01
N LEU A 754 -14.62 23.31 19.01
CA LEU A 754 -15.69 24.26 18.70
C LEU A 754 -15.68 25.46 19.66
N ASP A 755 -15.33 25.25 20.94
CA ASP A 755 -15.05 26.33 21.91
C ASP A 755 -14.09 27.39 21.36
N ARG A 756 -13.00 26.98 20.68
CA ARG A 756 -12.02 27.92 20.10
C ARG A 756 -12.58 28.70 18.91
N ILE A 757 -13.54 28.12 18.18
CA ILE A 757 -14.22 28.84 17.09
C ILE A 757 -15.15 29.90 17.68
N ILE A 758 -15.89 29.59 18.76
CA ILE A 758 -16.67 30.58 19.53
C ILE A 758 -15.76 31.66 20.14
N ASP A 759 -14.61 31.30 20.69
CA ASP A 759 -13.66 32.27 21.28
C ASP A 759 -13.08 33.23 20.23
N ILE A 760 -12.71 32.73 19.04
CA ILE A 760 -12.23 33.55 17.92
C ILE A 760 -13.35 34.45 17.39
N TRP A 761 -14.59 33.93 17.27
CA TRP A 761 -15.77 34.74 16.90
C TRP A 761 -16.08 35.82 17.95
N THR A 762 -15.92 35.51 19.23
CA THR A 762 -16.09 36.47 20.34
C THR A 762 -15.04 37.58 20.27
N LEU A 763 -13.79 37.25 19.95
CA LEU A 763 -12.72 38.22 19.74
C LEU A 763 -12.98 39.12 18.51
N LEU A 764 -13.63 38.60 17.47
CA LEU A 764 -14.04 39.35 16.28
C LEU A 764 -15.16 40.37 16.57
N GLN A 765 -16.07 40.10 17.52
CA GLN A 765 -17.15 41.04 17.85
C GLN A 765 -16.59 42.36 18.43
N PRO A 766 -17.26 43.51 18.22
CA PRO A 766 -16.92 44.78 18.87
C PRO A 766 -16.92 44.67 20.40
N GLU A 767 -16.08 45.45 21.08
CA GLU A 767 -15.97 45.36 22.54
C GLU A 767 -17.29 45.71 23.26
N GLU A 768 -18.04 46.67 22.75
CA GLU A 768 -19.36 47.03 23.27
C GLU A 768 -20.42 45.94 23.06
N GLU A 769 -20.33 45.16 21.97
CA GLU A 769 -21.19 43.98 21.81
C GLU A 769 -20.79 42.85 22.75
N ARG A 770 -19.49 42.64 23.01
CA ARG A 770 -19.00 41.65 24.00
C ARG A 770 -19.51 41.99 25.40
N LYS A 771 -19.44 43.27 25.81
CA LYS A 771 -20.00 43.77 27.07
C LYS A 771 -21.52 43.58 27.10
N LYS A 772 -22.24 44.08 26.09
CA LYS A 772 -23.72 44.03 26.02
C LYS A 772 -24.29 42.61 25.99
N ARG A 773 -23.56 41.63 25.45
CA ARG A 773 -23.95 40.20 25.41
C ARG A 773 -23.24 39.33 26.46
N ASN A 774 -22.46 39.91 27.39
CA ASN A 774 -21.67 39.18 28.40
C ASN A 774 -20.81 38.03 27.83
N LEU A 775 -20.17 38.23 26.67
CA LEU A 775 -19.41 37.18 25.98
C LEU A 775 -18.01 37.01 26.58
N ILE A 776 -17.75 35.84 27.18
CA ILE A 776 -16.49 35.52 27.85
C ILE A 776 -15.65 34.55 27.00
N ILE A 777 -14.47 35.01 26.57
CA ILE A 777 -13.48 34.16 25.88
C ILE A 777 -12.91 33.13 26.87
N LYS A 778 -13.12 31.83 26.63
CA LYS A 778 -12.68 30.73 27.52
C LYS A 778 -11.17 30.52 27.46
N ASP A 779 -10.59 30.40 26.27
CA ASP A 779 -9.18 30.08 26.07
C ASP A 779 -8.25 31.21 26.56
N LYS A 780 -7.35 30.84 27.49
CA LYS A 780 -6.41 31.77 28.15
C LYS A 780 -5.40 32.42 27.19
N PHE A 781 -5.13 31.81 26.04
CA PHE A 781 -4.27 32.39 25.01
C PHE A 781 -5.05 33.41 24.17
N ILE A 782 -6.23 33.03 23.67
CA ILE A 782 -7.08 33.93 22.85
C ILE A 782 -7.46 35.19 23.65
N ARG A 783 -7.83 35.03 24.94
CA ARG A 783 -8.22 36.15 25.82
C ARG A 783 -7.14 37.24 25.94
N ARG A 784 -5.84 36.90 25.83
CA ARG A 784 -4.73 37.88 25.91
C ARG A 784 -4.76 38.91 24.77
N TRP A 785 -5.32 38.55 23.61
CA TRP A 785 -5.36 39.43 22.45
C TRP A 785 -6.44 40.51 22.55
N ALA A 786 -7.50 40.25 23.32
CA ALA A 786 -8.60 41.20 23.54
C ALA A 786 -8.14 42.55 24.12
N HIS A 787 -7.04 42.58 24.86
CA HIS A 787 -6.46 43.79 25.45
C HIS A 787 -5.19 44.31 24.75
N LYS A 788 -4.65 43.59 23.76
CA LYS A 788 -3.34 43.91 23.16
C LYS A 788 -3.37 44.43 21.72
N GLU A 789 -4.32 44.00 20.91
CA GLU A 789 -4.53 44.48 19.52
C GLU A 789 -5.88 43.98 18.92
N GLY A 790 -6.64 43.13 19.64
CA GLY A 790 -7.89 42.55 19.13
C GLY A 790 -7.68 41.44 18.10
N PHE A 791 -8.71 41.22 17.27
CA PHE A 791 -8.73 40.17 16.25
C PHE A 791 -7.67 40.38 15.15
N SER A 792 -7.38 41.64 14.76
CA SER A 792 -6.38 41.95 13.74
C SER A 792 -4.97 41.56 14.16
N GLY A 793 -4.59 41.83 15.42
CA GLY A 793 -3.32 41.37 15.99
C GLY A 793 -3.22 39.86 16.13
N PHE A 794 -4.32 39.22 16.54
CA PHE A 794 -4.40 37.76 16.57
C PHE A 794 -4.19 37.15 15.18
N LYS A 795 -4.81 37.70 14.12
CA LYS A 795 -4.61 37.26 12.75
C LYS A 795 -3.16 37.46 12.28
N ARG A 796 -2.58 38.65 12.53
CA ARG A 796 -1.15 38.94 12.26
C ARG A 796 -0.23 37.92 12.94
N TYR A 797 -0.48 37.60 14.21
CA TYR A 797 0.28 36.60 14.95
C TYR A 797 0.18 35.20 14.32
N VAL A 798 -1.03 34.74 14.02
CA VAL A 798 -1.27 33.40 13.46
C VAL A 798 -0.54 33.22 12.12
N THR A 799 -0.63 34.21 11.22
CA THR A 799 0.11 34.20 9.94
C THR A 799 1.63 34.25 10.13
N ALA A 800 2.13 35.03 11.11
CA ALA A 800 3.57 35.09 11.40
C ALA A 800 4.12 33.82 12.08
N ALA A 801 3.30 33.16 12.91
CA ALA A 801 3.64 31.89 13.56
C ALA A 801 3.65 30.71 12.57
N GLU A 802 2.82 30.80 11.51
CA GLU A 802 2.45 29.73 10.58
C GLU A 802 1.57 28.63 11.24
N ASP A 803 0.71 29.03 12.19
CA ASP A 803 -0.23 28.11 12.85
C ASP A 803 -1.45 27.84 11.95
N LYS A 804 -1.31 26.81 11.11
CA LYS A 804 -2.36 26.37 10.17
C LYS A 804 -3.64 25.85 10.86
N GLU A 805 -3.62 25.51 12.15
CA GLU A 805 -4.85 25.11 12.85
C GLU A 805 -5.68 26.34 13.24
N LEU A 806 -5.03 27.37 13.79
CA LEU A 806 -5.67 28.65 14.10
C LEU A 806 -6.07 29.40 12.82
N GLU A 807 -5.25 29.36 11.76
CA GLU A 807 -5.54 29.97 10.47
C GLU A 807 -6.82 29.39 9.84
N ALA A 808 -6.97 28.06 9.85
CA ALA A 808 -8.18 27.39 9.39
C ALA A 808 -9.42 27.75 10.24
N LYS A 809 -9.25 27.96 11.56
CA LYS A 809 -10.35 28.38 12.45
C LYS A 809 -10.74 29.84 12.26
N ILE A 810 -9.78 30.72 11.99
CA ILE A 810 -10.03 32.11 11.55
C ILE A 810 -10.85 32.12 10.26
N ALA A 811 -10.44 31.34 9.25
CA ALA A 811 -11.14 31.27 7.96
C ALA A 811 -12.61 30.82 8.10
N VAL A 812 -12.91 29.85 8.98
CA VAL A 812 -14.28 29.43 9.30
C VAL A 812 -15.08 30.57 9.95
N VAL A 813 -14.50 31.29 10.91
CA VAL A 813 -15.16 32.42 11.59
C VAL A 813 -15.42 33.57 10.60
N GLU A 814 -14.47 33.91 9.74
CA GLU A 814 -14.64 34.96 8.72
C GLU A 814 -15.69 34.58 7.67
N LYS A 815 -15.81 33.30 7.31
CA LYS A 815 -16.77 32.78 6.32
C LYS A 815 -18.22 32.81 6.82
N TYR A 816 -18.48 32.36 8.05
CA TYR A 816 -19.85 32.23 8.58
C TYR A 816 -20.28 33.39 9.49
N ASN A 817 -19.31 34.12 10.06
CA ASN A 817 -19.48 35.30 10.92
C ASN A 817 -20.67 35.19 11.88
N ILE A 818 -21.77 35.90 11.63
CA ILE A 818 -22.95 36.00 12.51
C ILE A 818 -23.56 34.62 12.82
N ARG A 819 -23.46 33.65 11.90
CA ARG A 819 -24.04 32.30 12.07
C ARG A 819 -23.22 31.37 12.98
N ILE A 820 -21.99 31.71 13.38
CA ILE A 820 -21.12 30.80 14.14
C ILE A 820 -21.79 30.22 15.41
N PRO A 821 -22.48 31.00 16.27
CA PRO A 821 -23.13 30.44 17.46
C PRO A 821 -24.29 29.48 17.13
N GLU A 822 -25.09 29.80 16.11
CA GLU A 822 -26.19 28.95 15.61
C GLU A 822 -25.64 27.61 15.11
N LEU A 823 -24.62 27.67 14.26
CA LEU A 823 -24.02 26.50 13.63
C LEU A 823 -23.29 25.59 14.62
N VAL A 824 -22.57 26.15 15.60
CA VAL A 824 -21.93 25.34 16.66
C VAL A 824 -23.00 24.67 17.52
N ALA A 825 -24.00 25.40 18.02
CA ALA A 825 -25.08 24.81 18.81
C ALA A 825 -25.97 23.82 18.01
N ARG A 826 -25.98 23.89 16.67
CA ARG A 826 -26.60 22.89 15.80
C ARG A 826 -25.74 21.63 15.69
N ILE A 827 -24.44 21.78 15.40
CA ILE A 827 -23.47 20.66 15.33
C ILE A 827 -23.41 19.91 16.67
N GLU A 828 -23.43 20.60 17.80
CA GLU A 828 -23.40 20.00 19.13
C GLU A 828 -24.67 19.18 19.43
N ARG A 829 -25.86 19.68 19.06
CA ARG A 829 -27.13 18.94 19.20
C ARG A 829 -27.27 17.73 18.27
N CYS A 830 -26.61 17.75 17.11
CA CYS A 830 -26.64 16.65 16.15
C CYS A 830 -25.55 15.60 16.41
N HIS A 831 -24.66 15.82 17.38
CA HIS A 831 -23.53 14.93 17.65
C HIS A 831 -23.92 13.71 18.48
N ILE A 832 -23.49 12.53 18.04
CA ILE A 832 -23.56 11.28 18.79
C ILE A 832 -22.14 10.82 19.14
N GLU A 833 -21.87 10.53 20.42
CA GLU A 833 -20.56 10.06 20.88
C GLU A 833 -20.23 8.64 20.37
N ASP A 834 -21.24 7.78 20.25
CA ASP A 834 -21.12 6.46 19.65
C ASP A 834 -21.04 6.56 18.11
N LEU A 835 -20.15 5.76 17.52
CA LEU A 835 -19.97 5.64 16.08
C LEU A 835 -21.08 4.82 15.43
N ASP A 836 -21.59 3.78 16.10
CA ASP A 836 -22.46 2.78 15.47
C ASP A 836 -23.87 3.33 15.15
N PHE A 837 -24.31 4.36 15.88
CA PHE A 837 -25.59 5.03 15.68
C PHE A 837 -25.54 6.27 14.75
N ALA A 838 -24.37 6.65 14.25
CA ALA A 838 -24.20 7.82 13.37
C ALA A 838 -24.48 7.50 11.89
N GLU A 839 -25.10 8.44 11.17
CA GLU A 839 -25.35 8.33 9.73
C GLU A 839 -24.14 8.83 8.93
N TYR A 840 -23.61 9.98 9.35
CA TYR A 840 -22.41 10.59 8.79
C TYR A 840 -21.29 10.66 9.83
N ILE A 841 -20.12 10.15 9.46
CA ILE A 841 -18.90 10.22 10.30
C ILE A 841 -17.95 11.23 9.65
N LEU A 842 -17.70 12.38 10.29
CA LEU A 842 -16.94 13.48 9.69
C LEU A 842 -15.59 13.66 10.38
N GLY A 843 -14.52 13.81 9.59
CA GLY A 843 -13.22 14.15 10.15
C GLY A 843 -12.10 14.24 9.12
N THR A 844 -10.95 14.74 9.57
CA THR A 844 -9.73 14.73 8.74
C THR A 844 -9.14 13.33 8.66
N VAL A 845 -8.52 13.01 7.52
CA VAL A 845 -7.83 11.72 7.30
C VAL A 845 -6.78 11.41 8.37
N HIS A 846 -6.14 12.44 8.93
CA HIS A 846 -5.23 12.34 10.06
C HIS A 846 -5.88 11.73 11.31
N LYS A 847 -7.13 12.09 11.64
CA LYS A 847 -7.90 11.47 12.73
C LYS A 847 -8.52 10.13 12.35
N ALA A 848 -8.90 9.95 11.08
CA ALA A 848 -9.44 8.69 10.57
C ALA A 848 -8.40 7.56 10.44
N LYS A 849 -7.09 7.86 10.46
CA LYS A 849 -6.04 6.84 10.34
C LYS A 849 -6.04 5.86 11.51
N GLY A 850 -6.50 4.64 11.23
CA GLY A 850 -6.66 3.56 12.21
C GLY A 850 -8.11 3.08 12.30
N LEU A 851 -9.07 3.92 11.88
CA LEU A 851 -10.46 3.55 11.65
C LEU A 851 -10.66 3.01 10.22
N GLU A 852 -11.85 2.46 9.97
CA GLU A 852 -12.28 1.85 8.72
C GLU A 852 -13.81 1.96 8.61
N PHE A 853 -14.36 2.28 7.43
CA PHE A 853 -15.78 2.60 7.26
C PHE A 853 -16.41 1.85 6.08
N ASP A 854 -17.71 1.58 6.16
CA ASP A 854 -18.44 0.86 5.10
C ASP A 854 -18.46 1.65 3.78
N THR A 855 -18.93 2.90 3.81
CA THR A 855 -18.80 3.87 2.72
C THR A 855 -17.84 4.98 3.12
N VAL A 856 -16.90 5.33 2.24
CA VAL A 856 -16.08 6.55 2.37
C VAL A 856 -16.37 7.50 1.23
N HIS A 857 -16.50 8.77 1.58
CA HIS A 857 -16.60 9.89 0.66
C HIS A 857 -15.36 10.77 0.86
N VAL A 858 -14.48 10.77 -0.14
CA VAL A 858 -13.32 11.67 -0.18
C VAL A 858 -13.79 13.04 -0.66
N LEU A 859 -13.47 14.10 0.08
CA LEU A 859 -13.92 15.45 -0.24
C LEU A 859 -13.00 16.16 -1.26
N ASP A 860 -13.42 17.31 -1.79
CA ASP A 860 -12.71 18.02 -2.86
C ASP A 860 -11.54 18.93 -2.35
N ASP A 861 -10.98 18.68 -1.15
CA ASP A 861 -9.91 19.49 -0.51
C ASP A 861 -8.49 18.87 -0.51
N PHE A 862 -8.30 17.79 -1.27
CA PHE A 862 -7.00 17.16 -1.56
C PHE A 862 -6.35 17.74 -2.83
N VAL A 863 -5.21 17.17 -3.24
CA VAL A 863 -4.53 17.50 -4.52
C VAL A 863 -5.46 17.30 -5.71
N LYS A 864 -5.37 18.22 -6.68
CA LYS A 864 -6.21 18.29 -7.87
C LYS A 864 -5.40 18.01 -9.12
N VAL A 865 -5.82 17.00 -9.86
CA VAL A 865 -5.48 16.87 -11.29
C VAL A 865 -6.52 17.70 -12.05
N PRO A 866 -6.13 18.75 -12.80
CA PRO A 866 -7.06 19.78 -13.29
C PRO A 866 -8.05 19.26 -14.34
N CYS A 867 -7.60 18.36 -15.22
CA CYS A 867 -8.43 17.75 -16.27
C CYS A 867 -8.02 16.30 -16.55
N ALA A 868 -8.79 15.61 -17.38
CA ALA A 868 -8.50 14.24 -17.79
C ALA A 868 -7.27 14.18 -18.74
N ARG A 869 -6.56 13.04 -18.75
CA ARG A 869 -5.27 12.83 -19.46
C ARG A 869 -5.23 13.37 -20.89
N HIS A 870 -6.28 13.14 -21.69
CA HIS A 870 -6.36 13.58 -23.08
C HIS A 870 -6.31 15.11 -23.26
N ASN A 871 -6.70 15.87 -22.24
CA ASN A 871 -6.68 17.33 -22.23
C ASN A 871 -5.46 17.93 -21.51
N LEU A 872 -4.59 17.14 -20.88
CA LEU A 872 -3.39 17.66 -20.20
C LEU A 872 -2.34 18.23 -21.14
N ALA A 873 -2.38 17.88 -22.44
CA ALA A 873 -1.57 18.54 -23.47
C ALA A 873 -1.89 20.05 -23.60
N GLN A 874 -3.07 20.49 -23.16
CA GLN A 874 -3.45 21.91 -23.08
C GLN A 874 -2.85 22.62 -21.85
N LEU A 875 -2.23 21.89 -20.91
CA LEU A 875 -1.74 22.39 -19.61
C LEU A 875 -0.28 21.91 -19.35
N PRO A 876 0.71 22.31 -20.18
CA PRO A 876 2.08 21.76 -20.14
C PRO A 876 2.85 22.01 -18.83
N HIS A 877 2.36 22.91 -17.98
CA HIS A 877 2.95 23.22 -16.67
C HIS A 877 2.50 22.24 -15.56
N PHE A 878 1.45 21.44 -15.76
CA PHE A 878 1.00 20.46 -14.77
C PHE A 878 1.93 19.25 -14.73
N ARG A 879 2.52 18.96 -13.56
CA ARG A 879 3.33 17.76 -13.30
C ARG A 879 2.93 17.12 -11.97
N VAL A 880 2.79 15.79 -11.97
CA VAL A 880 2.38 15.01 -10.78
C VAL A 880 3.46 15.09 -9.68
N GLU A 881 4.71 15.21 -10.10
CA GLU A 881 5.92 15.37 -9.29
C GLU A 881 6.03 16.74 -8.60
N SER A 882 5.18 17.72 -8.95
CA SER A 882 5.17 19.03 -8.28
C SER A 882 4.54 18.99 -6.87
N PHE A 883 3.82 17.92 -6.54
CA PHE A 883 3.19 17.72 -5.24
C PHE A 883 4.02 16.80 -4.35
N SER A 884 4.16 17.16 -3.08
CA SER A 884 4.90 16.37 -2.09
C SER A 884 4.25 15.01 -1.82
N GLU A 885 5.07 13.97 -1.69
CA GLU A 885 4.62 12.58 -1.46
C GLU A 885 3.61 12.40 -0.33
N ASP A 886 3.67 13.22 0.72
CA ASP A 886 2.73 13.21 1.85
C ASP A 886 1.27 13.45 1.44
N GLU A 887 1.02 14.24 0.38
CA GLU A 887 -0.33 14.53 -0.11
C GLU A 887 -0.91 13.31 -0.84
N TRP A 888 -0.08 12.63 -1.64
CA TRP A 888 -0.44 11.36 -2.27
C TRP A 888 -0.63 10.25 -1.24
N ASN A 889 0.19 10.21 -0.19
CA ASN A 889 0.01 9.33 0.97
C ASN A 889 -1.33 9.63 1.68
N LEU A 890 -1.69 10.90 1.85
CA LEU A 890 -2.94 11.29 2.50
C LEU A 890 -4.17 10.86 1.68
N LEU A 891 -4.14 11.04 0.35
CA LEU A 891 -5.19 10.59 -0.55
C LEU A 891 -5.33 9.06 -0.57
N TYR A 892 -4.20 8.33 -0.62
CA TYR A 892 -4.17 6.87 -0.51
C TYR A 892 -4.69 6.38 0.86
N VAL A 893 -4.34 7.03 1.97
CA VAL A 893 -4.91 6.70 3.31
C VAL A 893 -6.42 6.92 3.33
N ALA A 894 -6.93 7.98 2.67
CA ALA A 894 -8.36 8.29 2.59
C ALA A 894 -9.13 7.22 1.81
N VAL A 895 -8.73 6.97 0.56
CA VAL A 895 -9.32 5.94 -0.33
C VAL A 895 -9.35 4.58 0.36
N THR A 896 -8.24 4.18 0.99
CA THR A 896 -8.12 2.88 1.64
C THR A 896 -8.80 2.77 3.02
N ARG A 897 -9.51 3.81 3.51
CA ARG A 897 -10.40 3.67 4.68
C ARG A 897 -11.67 2.88 4.36
N ALA A 898 -12.08 2.81 3.10
CA ALA A 898 -13.31 2.17 2.66
C ALA A 898 -13.25 0.63 2.81
N LYS A 899 -14.40 0.02 3.12
CA LYS A 899 -14.62 -1.43 3.07
C LYS A 899 -15.43 -1.84 1.84
N LYS A 900 -16.63 -1.25 1.69
CA LYS A 900 -17.64 -1.65 0.70
C LYS A 900 -17.74 -0.65 -0.45
N ARG A 901 -17.80 0.65 -0.16
CA ARG A 901 -18.07 1.70 -1.15
C ARG A 901 -17.14 2.90 -1.01
N LEU A 902 -16.79 3.49 -2.15
CA LEU A 902 -16.00 4.71 -2.25
C LEU A 902 -16.73 5.70 -3.18
N ILE A 903 -17.08 6.88 -2.67
CA ILE A 903 -17.65 7.96 -3.46
C ILE A 903 -16.48 8.81 -4.01
N MET A 904 -16.37 8.84 -5.34
CA MET A 904 -15.24 9.43 -6.06
C MET A 904 -15.39 10.93 -6.27
N THR A 905 -14.28 11.66 -6.18
CA THR A 905 -14.20 13.05 -6.65
C THR A 905 -13.85 13.11 -8.13
N ARG A 906 -14.08 14.26 -8.79
CA ARG A 906 -13.60 14.46 -10.16
C ARG A 906 -12.07 14.48 -10.26
N SER A 907 -11.36 14.86 -9.18
CA SER A 907 -9.89 14.71 -9.12
C SER A 907 -9.47 13.24 -9.13
N LEU A 908 -10.14 12.39 -8.35
CA LEU A 908 -9.89 10.95 -8.34
C LEU A 908 -10.20 10.29 -9.70
N GLU A 909 -11.27 10.70 -10.39
CA GLU A 909 -11.49 10.28 -11.79
C GLU A 909 -10.34 10.73 -12.70
N ASN A 910 -9.95 12.01 -12.65
CA ASN A 910 -8.84 12.52 -13.47
C ASN A 910 -7.53 11.74 -13.21
N ILE A 911 -7.23 11.33 -11.96
CA ILE A 911 -6.09 10.45 -11.62
C ILE A 911 -6.22 9.08 -12.31
N LEU A 912 -7.41 8.48 -12.37
CA LEU A 912 -7.61 7.22 -13.11
C LEU A 912 -7.40 7.40 -14.63
N THR A 913 -7.79 8.55 -15.19
CA THR A 913 -7.52 8.82 -16.62
C THR A 913 -6.03 8.92 -16.94
N LEU A 914 -5.17 9.29 -15.98
CA LEU A 914 -3.71 9.23 -16.15
C LEU A 914 -3.25 7.79 -16.43
N ALA A 915 -3.82 6.82 -15.72
CA ALA A 915 -3.62 5.38 -15.95
C ALA A 915 -4.37 4.84 -17.19
N GLY A 916 -4.99 5.71 -17.99
CA GLY A 916 -5.76 5.34 -19.18
C GLY A 916 -7.18 4.82 -18.90
N GLU A 917 -7.66 4.90 -17.66
CA GLU A 917 -8.98 4.39 -17.28
C GLU A 917 -10.07 5.48 -17.38
N TYR A 918 -11.17 5.16 -18.06
CA TYR A 918 -12.25 6.10 -18.41
C TYR A 918 -13.66 5.55 -18.16
N PHE A 919 -13.77 4.33 -17.63
CA PHE A 919 -15.00 3.57 -17.44
C PHE A 919 -15.78 3.36 -18.73
N LEU A 920 -15.05 2.96 -19.78
CA LEU A 920 -15.62 2.55 -21.06
C LEU A 920 -15.89 1.04 -21.07
N GLN A 921 -16.97 0.65 -21.74
CA GLN A 921 -17.34 -0.73 -22.01
C GLN A 921 -17.74 -0.85 -23.48
N ALA A 922 -17.31 -1.92 -24.15
CA ALA A 922 -17.76 -2.23 -25.50
C ALA A 922 -19.15 -2.86 -25.48
N GLU A 923 -20.01 -2.45 -26.42
CA GLU A 923 -21.30 -3.06 -26.72
C GLU A 923 -21.39 -3.25 -28.25
N LEU A 924 -22.02 -4.33 -28.73
CA LEU A 924 -22.33 -4.48 -30.16
C LEU A 924 -23.12 -3.28 -30.69
N THR A 925 -22.63 -2.61 -31.75
CA THR A 925 -23.30 -1.46 -32.38
C THR A 925 -24.71 -1.80 -32.88
N SER A 926 -24.91 -3.04 -33.33
CA SER A 926 -26.20 -3.59 -33.74
C SER A 926 -27.23 -3.71 -32.60
N ASN A 927 -26.81 -3.63 -31.33
CA ASN A 927 -27.70 -3.47 -30.19
C ASN A 927 -27.98 -1.99 -29.89
N VAL A 928 -26.97 -1.12 -29.99
CA VAL A 928 -27.08 0.33 -29.73
C VAL A 928 -28.04 1.01 -30.71
N LEU A 929 -27.86 0.76 -32.01
CA LEU A 929 -28.61 1.44 -33.08
C LEU A 929 -30.06 0.93 -33.25
N LYS A 930 -30.52 -0.04 -32.45
CA LYS A 930 -31.95 -0.43 -32.37
C LYS A 930 -32.87 0.72 -31.96
N THR A 931 -32.30 1.77 -31.37
CA THR A 931 -33.01 3.00 -30.94
C THR A 931 -32.92 4.15 -31.96
N GLY A 932 -32.31 3.93 -33.13
CA GLY A 932 -32.09 4.94 -34.17
C GLY A 932 -30.67 5.53 -34.15
N VAL A 933 -30.50 6.72 -34.72
CA VAL A 933 -29.20 7.38 -34.86
C VAL A 933 -28.73 7.94 -33.51
N VAL A 934 -27.77 7.26 -32.89
CA VAL A 934 -27.13 7.70 -31.65
C VAL A 934 -25.97 8.67 -31.96
N ARG A 935 -25.85 9.74 -31.16
CA ARG A 935 -24.75 10.73 -31.23
C ARG A 935 -23.77 10.57 -30.08
N CYS A 936 -22.54 11.03 -30.28
CA CYS A 936 -21.51 11.06 -29.24
C CYS A 936 -21.97 11.86 -28.01
N CYS A 937 -21.74 11.33 -26.80
CA CYS A 937 -22.12 11.96 -25.53
C CYS A 937 -21.16 13.08 -25.07
N VAL A 938 -20.07 13.33 -25.80
CA VAL A 938 -19.14 14.43 -25.53
C VAL A 938 -19.77 15.73 -26.03
N GLY A 939 -20.11 16.66 -25.13
CA GLY A 939 -20.97 17.82 -25.42
C GLY A 939 -20.44 18.87 -26.42
N GLN A 940 -19.25 18.69 -26.98
CA GLN A 940 -18.66 19.51 -28.06
C GLN A 940 -18.40 18.69 -29.34
N CYS A 941 -18.83 17.42 -29.36
CA CYS A 941 -18.71 16.51 -30.49
C CYS A 941 -20.01 16.48 -31.30
N SER A 942 -19.91 16.68 -32.61
CA SER A 942 -21.05 16.56 -33.54
C SER A 942 -21.19 15.17 -34.17
N ASN A 943 -20.21 14.29 -33.99
CA ASN A 943 -20.15 12.99 -34.67
C ASN A 943 -21.29 12.05 -34.22
N ALA A 944 -21.91 11.39 -35.20
CA ALA A 944 -22.79 10.25 -34.97
C ALA A 944 -21.97 8.96 -34.76
N ILE A 945 -22.64 7.89 -34.33
CA ILE A 945 -22.06 6.54 -34.29
C ILE A 945 -22.28 5.88 -35.66
N PRO A 946 -21.22 5.34 -36.29
CA PRO A 946 -21.32 4.74 -37.62
C PRO A 946 -22.08 3.42 -37.58
N VAL A 947 -22.73 3.07 -38.69
CA VAL A 947 -23.54 1.84 -38.81
C VAL A 947 -22.67 0.63 -39.18
N ASP A 948 -21.50 0.91 -39.77
CA ASP A 948 -20.50 0.00 -40.32
C ASP A 948 -19.39 -0.42 -39.32
N ALA A 949 -19.46 0.03 -38.06
CA ALA A 949 -18.58 -0.44 -36.99
C ALA A 949 -19.25 -1.56 -36.17
N ALA A 950 -18.57 -2.69 -35.96
CA ALA A 950 -19.10 -3.81 -35.18
C ALA A 950 -19.36 -3.47 -33.71
N LEU A 951 -18.47 -2.68 -33.09
CA LEU A 951 -18.49 -2.34 -31.67
C LEU A 951 -18.61 -0.85 -31.44
N THR A 952 -19.29 -0.47 -30.37
CA THR A 952 -19.44 0.90 -29.89
C THR A 952 -18.95 0.97 -28.44
N MET A 953 -18.17 2.00 -28.08
CA MET A 953 -17.80 2.24 -26.69
C MET A 953 -18.83 3.10 -25.96
N ARG A 954 -19.24 2.64 -24.77
CA ARG A 954 -20.13 3.33 -23.84
C ARG A 954 -19.38 3.72 -22.58
N LYS A 955 -19.39 5.01 -22.23
CA LYS A 955 -19.01 5.45 -20.88
C LYS A 955 -20.12 5.11 -19.89
N LEU A 956 -19.75 4.47 -18.79
CA LEU A 956 -20.64 4.08 -17.71
C LEU A 956 -20.90 5.24 -16.74
N PRO A 957 -22.09 5.33 -16.13
CA PRO A 957 -22.46 6.45 -15.27
C PRO A 957 -21.71 6.44 -13.92
N ILE A 958 -21.45 7.64 -13.39
CA ILE A 958 -20.73 7.87 -12.13
C ILE A 958 -21.37 9.06 -11.40
N THR A 959 -21.76 8.86 -10.15
CA THR A 959 -22.21 9.95 -9.26
C THR A 959 -21.05 10.39 -8.38
N TYR A 960 -20.65 11.67 -8.48
CA TYR A 960 -19.49 12.21 -7.77
C TYR A 960 -19.82 12.71 -6.36
N SER A 961 -18.76 12.99 -5.58
CA SER A 961 -18.75 13.68 -4.28
C SER A 961 -19.83 14.76 -4.11
N ASN A 962 -19.87 15.71 -5.04
CA ASN A 962 -20.76 16.88 -5.04
C ASN A 962 -22.20 16.60 -5.57
N ARG A 963 -22.63 15.34 -5.61
CA ARG A 963 -23.93 14.86 -6.15
C ARG A 963 -24.20 15.22 -7.62
N LYS A 964 -23.21 15.68 -8.38
CA LYS A 964 -23.32 15.77 -9.84
C LYS A 964 -23.15 14.39 -10.44
N GLU A 965 -24.03 14.06 -11.38
CA GLU A 965 -24.00 12.77 -12.08
C GLU A 965 -23.36 12.94 -13.46
N ASN A 966 -22.30 12.19 -13.72
CA ASN A 966 -21.92 11.88 -15.08
C ASN A 966 -22.86 10.77 -15.56
N LYS A 967 -23.86 11.13 -16.38
CA LYS A 967 -24.84 10.15 -16.90
C LYS A 967 -24.24 9.12 -17.86
N GLY A 968 -22.98 9.28 -18.25
CA GLY A 968 -22.33 8.44 -19.26
C GLY A 968 -22.96 8.62 -20.63
N GLY A 969 -22.84 7.60 -21.47
CA GLY A 969 -23.36 7.60 -22.85
C GLY A 969 -22.36 7.00 -23.85
N TYR A 970 -22.76 6.95 -25.11
CA TYR A 970 -21.95 6.35 -26.18
C TYR A 970 -21.00 7.36 -26.82
N LEU A 971 -19.84 6.90 -27.30
CA LEU A 971 -18.80 7.74 -27.91
C LEU A 971 -18.53 7.32 -29.36
N CYS A 972 -18.28 8.30 -30.23
CA CYS A 972 -17.72 8.04 -31.56
C CYS A 972 -16.23 7.69 -31.46
N HIS A 973 -15.70 6.93 -32.43
CA HIS A 973 -14.36 6.34 -32.31
C HIS A 973 -13.23 7.37 -32.16
N SER A 974 -13.30 8.57 -32.77
CA SER A 974 -12.30 9.63 -32.51
C SER A 974 -12.32 10.12 -31.04
N CYS A 975 -13.48 10.19 -30.38
CA CYS A 975 -13.53 10.53 -28.95
C CYS A 975 -13.03 9.39 -28.05
N VAL A 976 -13.05 8.15 -28.54
CA VAL A 976 -12.48 6.96 -27.90
C VAL A 976 -10.95 6.94 -28.05
N GLU A 977 -10.44 7.11 -29.27
CA GLU A 977 -9.01 7.20 -29.61
C GLU A 977 -8.30 8.25 -28.74
N GLN A 978 -8.86 9.46 -28.65
CA GLN A 978 -8.32 10.51 -27.80
C GLN A 978 -8.16 10.10 -26.33
N ARG A 979 -9.03 9.20 -25.82
CA ARG A 979 -9.08 8.78 -24.41
C ARG A 979 -8.20 7.56 -24.15
N ILE A 980 -8.47 6.45 -24.85
CA ILE A 980 -7.86 5.13 -24.61
C ILE A 980 -6.82 4.73 -25.68
N GLY A 981 -6.44 5.65 -26.56
CA GLY A 981 -5.38 5.42 -27.54
C GLY A 981 -5.70 4.30 -28.54
N PRO A 982 -4.69 3.50 -28.94
CA PRO A 982 -4.84 2.42 -29.91
C PRO A 982 -5.87 1.33 -29.56
N LEU A 983 -6.36 1.26 -28.30
CA LEU A 983 -7.51 0.40 -27.95
C LEU A 983 -8.79 0.77 -28.72
N ALA A 984 -8.89 1.99 -29.27
CA ALA A 984 -9.99 2.39 -30.15
C ALA A 984 -10.08 1.54 -31.43
N PHE A 985 -8.95 1.05 -31.94
CA PHE A 985 -8.88 0.26 -33.18
C PHE A 985 -9.36 -1.19 -33.02
N LEU A 986 -9.84 -1.57 -31.83
CA LEU A 986 -10.68 -2.75 -31.61
C LEU A 986 -12.15 -2.53 -32.03
N THR A 987 -12.54 -1.29 -32.35
CA THR A 987 -13.93 -0.91 -32.62
C THR A 987 -14.19 -0.29 -33.98
N ALA A 988 -13.15 0.23 -34.63
CA ALA A 988 -13.20 0.82 -35.97
C ALA A 988 -11.79 0.83 -36.58
N SER A 989 -11.69 0.84 -37.91
CA SER A 989 -10.41 0.93 -38.61
C SER A 989 -9.76 2.32 -38.47
N PRO A 990 -8.43 2.45 -38.65
CA PRO A 990 -7.76 3.75 -38.60
C PRO A 990 -8.31 4.76 -39.61
N GLU A 991 -8.85 4.31 -40.74
CA GLU A 991 -9.51 5.14 -41.75
C GLU A 991 -10.86 5.66 -41.25
N GLN A 992 -11.70 4.79 -40.67
CA GLN A 992 -12.97 5.18 -40.04
C GLN A 992 -12.76 6.18 -38.89
N VAL A 993 -11.69 6.02 -38.09
CA VAL A 993 -11.33 6.96 -37.02
C VAL A 993 -10.86 8.30 -37.59
N ARG A 994 -9.96 8.30 -38.58
CA ARG A 994 -9.42 9.52 -39.22
C ARG A 994 -10.46 10.30 -40.03
N ALA A 995 -11.52 9.64 -40.51
CA ALA A 995 -12.64 10.30 -41.19
C ALA A 995 -13.54 11.13 -40.24
N MET A 996 -13.45 10.94 -38.92
CA MET A 996 -14.25 11.67 -37.95
C MET A 996 -13.60 12.98 -37.50
N VAL A 997 -14.42 14.03 -37.27
CA VAL A 997 -13.91 15.31 -36.77
C VAL A 997 -13.40 15.14 -35.34
N ARG A 998 -12.10 15.37 -35.15
CA ARG A 998 -11.44 15.34 -33.84
C ARG A 998 -11.98 16.47 -32.95
N THR A 999 -12.77 16.12 -31.95
CA THR A 999 -13.29 17.06 -30.96
C THR A 999 -12.16 17.69 -30.15
N VAL A 1000 -12.21 19.00 -29.92
CA VAL A 1000 -11.36 19.73 -28.97
C VAL A 1000 -12.22 20.10 -27.76
N GLU A 1001 -11.87 19.62 -26.58
CA GLU A 1001 -12.66 19.85 -25.36
C GLU A 1001 -12.17 21.08 -24.58
N ASN A 1002 -13.08 22.03 -24.33
CA ASN A 1002 -12.81 23.24 -23.56
C ASN A 1002 -12.52 22.90 -22.08
N VAL A 1003 -11.27 23.09 -21.64
CA VAL A 1003 -10.85 22.80 -20.27
C VAL A 1003 -11.31 23.90 -19.31
N VAL A 1004 -12.49 23.71 -18.72
CA VAL A 1004 -13.01 24.59 -17.66
C VAL A 1004 -12.26 24.34 -16.35
N LEU A 1005 -11.13 25.05 -16.17
CA LEU A 1005 -10.40 25.12 -14.92
C LEU A 1005 -11.23 25.80 -13.80
N PRO A 1006 -11.11 25.36 -12.54
CA PRO A 1006 -11.57 26.14 -11.39
C PRO A 1006 -10.95 27.54 -11.39
N ARG A 1007 -11.73 28.59 -11.08
CA ARG A 1007 -11.26 30.00 -11.16
C ARG A 1007 -9.92 30.26 -10.44
N HIS A 1008 -9.69 29.60 -9.32
CA HIS A 1008 -8.45 29.75 -8.53
C HIS A 1008 -7.23 29.09 -9.19
N GLU A 1009 -7.43 27.98 -9.90
CA GLU A 1009 -6.39 27.30 -10.68
C GLU A 1009 -6.14 28.07 -11.99
N ALA A 1010 -7.20 28.54 -12.66
CA ALA A 1010 -7.09 29.42 -13.83
C ALA A 1010 -6.29 30.70 -13.52
N LEU A 1011 -6.51 31.33 -12.36
CA LEU A 1011 -5.73 32.49 -11.92
C LEU A 1011 -4.26 32.16 -11.65
N LEU A 1012 -3.93 30.95 -11.17
CA LEU A 1012 -2.54 30.51 -11.00
C LEU A 1012 -1.86 30.25 -12.36
N PHE A 1013 -2.55 29.62 -13.31
CA PHE A 1013 -2.08 29.42 -14.69
C PHE A 1013 -2.17 30.68 -15.58
N LEU A 1014 -2.50 31.85 -15.02
CA LEU A 1014 -2.43 33.17 -15.67
C LEU A 1014 -1.33 34.06 -15.05
N VAL A 1015 -0.61 33.56 -14.05
CA VAL A 1015 0.48 34.25 -13.32
C VAL A 1015 1.84 33.59 -13.54
N PHE A 1016 1.85 32.44 -14.23
CA PHE A 1016 3.02 31.71 -14.73
C PHE A 1016 2.92 31.52 -16.25
#